data_AF-A0A933LIM7-F1
#
_entry.id   AF-A0A933LIM7-F1
#
_cell.length_a   1.000
_cell.length_b   1.000
_cell.length_c   1.000
_cell.angle_alpha   90.00
_cell.angle_beta   90.00
_cell.angle_gamma   90.00
#
_symmetry.space_group_name_H-M   'P 1'
#
loop_
_entity.id
_entity.type
_entity.pdbx_description
1 polymer ?
#
loop_
_entity_poly.entity_id
_entity_poly.type
_entity_poly.pdbx_seq_one_letter_code
_entity_poly.pdbx_strand_id
1 'polypeptide(L)'
;MRGPSGTAIARATCLILLAIAAYLPAMRGGFIWDDHPLVLNNPRLHEAAGLSWLWLIPDFEDYWPLTYTTFWIDWRLWGERPAGYHVENVLLHVATAILVWRLLRRLGVPGAWVCAAIFAVHPVNVAGVAWIIQRKTVLAGLMFFASLLFYVRYDESERPADYAVALGSYLLALLSKSSVIMLPFLLLTVVLTWISFDVHHRYGVGTEFARPEGFAARLAGAGWIVWFYLFKALIPIHLAFVYPYWSVDPASGWSYLPTLVLVAALLALWRWRQHAWARGGLLGLGYFVVSLAPVLGFVDIAHMYYSLAADHYQYLAIIGIIATAVAAVCAARRRWPTMPRAVAPVLGACVVALLFVQTWRQGYIYKDDDTIWRATLAMNPRAWVADEELGTACFERDQPGQAADHFTAALRTRPRDSELHVRLAAALKRQGRLDDAIRRLAQAAELRPKDAGLHNALGGWWAERGNVVEAVRSYRRALDLLPNEEYLANNVAWMLATSPITEVRDGPEAVRLAEHAVRLVGHDPQLIDTLAAAYAEAGRFDQAAATARRAIECARKWDQDDLVQPFEARLHLYERRRPYRELAPDPPTEDPHVIRIEHGNLRAVFQDNAESPKVLSGIDSLFNVKDAPDFDAYDPDSPGASAGINFEHIIAGHENPNNSFTPRRGPFTMRRLPDGRGVQLVRRAADDPWSVDSTLSYTLVAPHYVDVEFRCRPRDAGKFGKRGCAIFSFCNYMNDAADAALHFRGVEAAGGEEVWIAADAPPGHPHWNQGGTYHHRDAAALDYDPDLRFNLNSWSYDYPRFTLPFYYGRAARDMTLILMFDRAWSVRDEIRFSLFKFKLKRFPRPAWDFEYVVHKVEQDQEYGFRARLVWKRFVSPQDCLDEYGQWAAALTHPTRPQQE
;
A
#
# COMPACT_ATOMS: atom_id res chain seq x y z
N MET A 1 -34.31 -55.73 7.66
CA MET A 1 -33.20 -54.76 7.50
C MET A 1 -31.91 -55.42 7.96
N ARG A 2 -31.02 -55.84 7.05
CA ARG A 2 -29.69 -56.31 7.44
C ARG A 2 -28.86 -55.08 7.81
N GLY A 3 -28.24 -55.09 9.00
CA GLY A 3 -27.38 -54.00 9.46
C GLY A 3 -26.22 -53.72 8.48
N PRO A 4 -25.57 -52.55 8.56
CA PRO A 4 -24.43 -52.24 7.70
C PRO A 4 -23.34 -53.30 7.85
N SER A 5 -22.77 -53.77 6.74
CA SER A 5 -21.68 -54.74 6.77
C SER A 5 -20.48 -54.18 7.54
N GLY A 6 -19.71 -55.02 8.25
CA GLY A 6 -18.51 -54.57 8.99
C GLY A 6 -17.51 -53.79 8.12
N THR A 7 -17.44 -54.13 6.83
CA THR A 7 -16.66 -53.40 5.82
C THR A 7 -17.16 -51.98 5.52
N ALA A 8 -18.48 -51.75 5.57
CA ALA A 8 -19.06 -50.43 5.37
C ALA A 8 -18.82 -49.53 6.58
N ILE A 9 -18.89 -50.09 7.80
CA ILE A 9 -18.57 -49.39 9.04
C ILE A 9 -17.09 -48.98 9.03
N ALA A 10 -16.17 -49.91 8.76
CA ALA A 10 -14.74 -49.62 8.71
C ALA A 10 -14.38 -48.51 7.69
N ARG A 11 -15.02 -48.53 6.50
CA ARG A 11 -14.84 -47.48 5.48
C ARG A 11 -15.39 -46.12 5.91
N ALA A 12 -16.52 -46.09 6.62
CA ALA A 12 -17.06 -44.87 7.17
C ALA A 12 -16.13 -44.30 8.24
N THR A 13 -15.69 -45.15 9.19
CA THR A 13 -14.75 -44.77 10.26
C THR A 13 -13.44 -44.23 9.68
N CYS A 14 -12.86 -44.89 8.68
CA CYS A 14 -11.64 -44.42 8.02
C CYS A 14 -11.84 -43.04 7.37
N LEU A 15 -12.95 -42.83 6.66
CA LEU A 15 -13.25 -41.54 6.04
C LEU A 15 -13.43 -40.42 7.08
N ILE A 16 -14.11 -40.72 8.20
CA ILE A 16 -14.30 -39.78 9.32
C ILE A 16 -12.95 -39.39 9.93
N LEU A 17 -12.12 -40.37 10.29
CA LEU A 17 -10.82 -40.12 10.90
C LEU A 17 -9.89 -39.36 9.96
N LEU A 18 -9.90 -39.71 8.67
CA LEU A 18 -9.11 -39.04 7.63
C LEU A 18 -9.50 -37.56 7.51
N ALA A 19 -10.80 -37.27 7.44
CA ALA A 19 -11.32 -35.90 7.33
C ALA A 19 -11.00 -35.09 8.60
N ILE A 20 -11.28 -35.62 9.80
CA ILE A 20 -10.98 -34.92 11.06
C ILE A 20 -9.48 -34.64 11.19
N ALA A 21 -8.63 -35.62 10.86
CA ALA A 21 -7.19 -35.44 10.91
C ALA A 21 -6.72 -34.34 9.94
N ALA A 22 -7.26 -34.27 8.72
CA ALA A 22 -6.83 -33.28 7.73
C ALA A 22 -7.04 -31.83 8.18
N TYR A 23 -8.07 -31.57 8.99
CA TYR A 23 -8.43 -30.23 9.48
C TYR A 23 -8.02 -29.95 10.93
N LEU A 24 -7.18 -30.79 11.54
CA LEU A 24 -6.69 -30.55 12.90
C LEU A 24 -6.01 -29.18 13.08
N PRO A 25 -5.25 -28.65 12.10
CA PRO A 25 -4.70 -27.29 12.18
C PRO A 25 -5.76 -26.20 12.31
N ALA A 26 -6.89 -26.34 11.62
CA ALA A 26 -7.98 -25.36 11.65
C ALA A 26 -8.65 -25.28 13.03
N MET A 27 -8.62 -26.35 13.82
CA MET A 27 -9.14 -26.37 15.20
C MET A 27 -8.39 -25.41 16.15
N ARG A 28 -7.21 -24.93 15.74
CA ARG A 28 -6.40 -23.96 16.49
C ARG A 28 -6.54 -22.53 15.95
N GLY A 29 -7.47 -22.30 15.03
CA GLY A 29 -7.76 -20.97 14.49
C GLY A 29 -8.56 -20.09 15.45
N GLY A 30 -8.38 -18.78 15.29
CA GLY A 30 -9.22 -17.74 15.88
C GLY A 30 -10.29 -17.25 14.90
N PHE A 31 -11.07 -16.26 15.34
CA PHE A 31 -11.90 -15.46 14.44
C PHE A 31 -10.99 -14.62 13.54
N ILE A 32 -11.28 -14.60 12.24
CA ILE A 32 -10.51 -13.85 11.24
C ILE A 32 -11.42 -12.99 10.36
N TRP A 33 -10.92 -11.82 9.99
CA TRP A 33 -11.53 -10.88 9.05
C TRP A 33 -13.06 -10.71 9.24
N ASP A 34 -13.87 -11.16 8.28
CA ASP A 34 -15.35 -11.07 8.33
C ASP A 34 -15.98 -11.74 9.56
N ASP A 35 -15.28 -12.68 10.21
CA ASP A 35 -15.78 -13.29 11.45
C ASP A 35 -15.96 -12.24 12.56
N HIS A 36 -15.14 -11.18 12.57
CA HIS A 36 -15.20 -10.12 13.57
C HIS A 36 -16.55 -9.36 13.51
N PRO A 37 -16.93 -8.70 12.39
CA PRO A 37 -18.21 -8.00 12.32
C PRO A 37 -19.42 -8.94 12.23
N LEU A 38 -19.31 -10.09 11.55
CA LEU A 38 -20.48 -10.92 11.24
C LEU A 38 -20.82 -11.94 12.33
N VAL A 39 -19.82 -12.36 13.14
CA VAL A 39 -20.00 -13.34 14.21
C VAL A 39 -19.69 -12.74 15.59
N LEU A 40 -18.45 -12.28 15.81
CA LEU A 40 -17.96 -11.90 17.14
C LEU A 40 -18.57 -10.61 17.68
N ASN A 41 -18.78 -9.61 16.84
CA ASN A 41 -19.29 -8.28 17.20
C ASN A 41 -20.74 -8.07 16.76
N ASN A 42 -21.46 -9.15 16.42
CA ASN A 42 -22.82 -9.06 15.91
C ASN A 42 -23.85 -9.10 17.05
N PRO A 43 -24.45 -7.96 17.43
CA PRO A 43 -25.36 -7.90 18.57
C PRO A 43 -26.57 -8.82 18.42
N ARG A 44 -27.00 -9.09 17.18
CA ARG A 44 -28.18 -9.92 16.91
C ARG A 44 -27.93 -11.40 17.16
N LEU A 45 -26.68 -11.86 17.18
CA LEU A 45 -26.37 -13.24 17.59
C LEU A 45 -26.40 -13.38 19.12
N HIS A 46 -26.05 -12.31 19.83
CA HIS A 46 -25.89 -12.30 21.28
C HIS A 46 -27.23 -12.16 21.99
N GLU A 47 -28.18 -11.45 21.40
CA GLU A 47 -29.52 -11.24 21.98
C GLU A 47 -30.46 -12.44 21.80
N ALA A 48 -31.35 -12.66 22.78
CA ALA A 48 -32.38 -13.70 22.71
C ALA A 48 -33.46 -13.40 21.65
N ALA A 49 -33.83 -12.12 21.49
CA ALA A 49 -34.78 -11.67 20.46
C ALA A 49 -34.22 -11.76 19.04
N GLY A 50 -32.89 -11.89 18.91
CA GLY A 50 -32.16 -11.89 17.65
C GLY A 50 -32.62 -12.93 16.65
N LEU A 51 -33.14 -14.09 17.09
CA LEU A 51 -33.63 -15.13 16.17
C LEU A 51 -34.80 -14.64 15.29
N SER A 52 -35.67 -13.78 15.82
CA SER A 52 -36.77 -13.23 15.02
C SER A 52 -36.26 -12.21 13.98
N TRP A 53 -35.27 -11.40 14.35
CA TRP A 53 -34.62 -10.45 13.44
C TRP A 53 -33.86 -11.14 12.32
N LEU A 54 -33.16 -12.23 12.62
CA LEU A 54 -32.41 -13.04 11.65
C LEU A 54 -33.28 -13.64 10.54
N TRP A 55 -34.59 -13.79 10.76
CA TRP A 55 -35.51 -14.36 9.77
C TRP A 55 -36.45 -13.34 9.12
N LEU A 56 -36.73 -12.22 9.79
CA LEU A 56 -37.75 -11.25 9.38
C LEU A 56 -37.18 -9.95 8.81
N ILE A 57 -35.91 -9.62 9.08
CA ILE A 57 -35.30 -8.35 8.70
C ILE A 57 -34.09 -8.62 7.79
N PRO A 58 -34.20 -8.46 6.45
CA PRO A 58 -33.12 -8.73 5.51
C PRO A 58 -32.26 -7.47 5.25
N ASP A 59 -31.75 -6.83 6.29
CA ASP A 59 -31.01 -5.54 6.22
C ASP A 59 -29.49 -5.69 6.42
N PHE A 60 -28.94 -6.88 6.23
CA PHE A 60 -27.53 -7.18 6.49
C PHE A 60 -26.75 -7.46 5.22
N GLU A 61 -25.46 -7.12 5.25
CA GLU A 61 -24.48 -7.71 4.37
C GLU A 61 -24.49 -9.24 4.57
N ASP A 62 -24.48 -10.00 3.46
CA ASP A 62 -24.34 -11.46 3.52
C ASP A 62 -25.48 -12.18 4.31
N TYR A 63 -26.75 -11.83 4.04
CA TYR A 63 -27.94 -12.40 4.74
C TYR A 63 -28.23 -13.88 4.41
N TRP A 64 -28.00 -14.79 5.38
CA TRP A 64 -28.38 -16.21 5.32
C TRP A 64 -29.01 -16.72 6.63
N PRO A 65 -30.35 -16.74 6.73
CA PRO A 65 -31.05 -16.93 8.00
C PRO A 65 -30.73 -18.27 8.67
N LEU A 66 -30.56 -19.36 7.90
CA LEU A 66 -30.26 -20.67 8.49
C LEU A 66 -28.82 -20.72 9.03
N THR A 67 -27.86 -20.13 8.31
CA THR A 67 -26.46 -20.06 8.75
C THR A 67 -26.34 -19.22 10.03
N TYR A 68 -26.97 -18.05 10.08
CA TYR A 68 -26.96 -17.25 11.30
C TYR A 68 -27.73 -17.89 12.44
N THR A 69 -28.77 -18.68 12.16
CA THR A 69 -29.43 -19.49 13.18
C THR A 69 -28.45 -20.48 13.81
N THR A 70 -27.57 -21.11 13.01
CA THR A 70 -26.52 -21.96 13.58
C THR A 70 -25.53 -21.15 14.42
N PHE A 71 -25.07 -19.98 13.98
CA PHE A 71 -24.19 -19.14 14.80
C PHE A 71 -24.84 -18.61 16.09
N TRP A 72 -26.14 -18.35 16.06
CA TRP A 72 -26.92 -17.97 17.25
C TRP A 72 -26.98 -19.09 18.28
N ILE A 73 -27.05 -20.35 17.82
CA ILE A 73 -26.92 -21.53 18.68
C ILE A 73 -25.48 -21.66 19.20
N ASP A 74 -24.50 -21.56 18.31
CA ASP A 74 -23.07 -21.68 18.64
C ASP A 74 -22.66 -20.67 19.71
N TRP A 75 -23.12 -19.42 19.60
CA TRP A 75 -22.85 -18.38 20.59
C TRP A 75 -23.33 -18.76 22.00
N ARG A 76 -24.46 -19.46 22.11
CA ARG A 76 -24.99 -19.93 23.40
C ARG A 76 -24.25 -21.15 23.96
N LEU A 77 -23.68 -21.96 23.09
CA LEU A 77 -22.93 -23.16 23.48
C LEU A 77 -21.46 -22.86 23.80
N TRP A 78 -20.86 -21.98 23.01
CA TRP A 78 -19.41 -21.78 22.95
C TRP A 78 -18.98 -20.36 23.31
N GLY A 79 -19.84 -19.35 23.15
CA GLY A 79 -19.49 -17.94 23.32
C GLY A 79 -18.32 -17.53 22.43
N GLU A 80 -17.36 -16.79 22.98
CA GLU A 80 -16.16 -16.34 22.26
C GLU A 80 -15.10 -17.44 22.01
N ARG A 81 -15.42 -18.72 22.22
CA ARG A 81 -14.46 -19.83 22.02
C ARG A 81 -14.50 -20.35 20.58
N PRO A 82 -13.54 -19.98 19.69
CA PRO A 82 -13.58 -20.33 18.27
C PRO A 82 -13.53 -21.84 18.01
N ALA A 83 -12.95 -22.62 18.93
CA ALA A 83 -12.85 -24.08 18.80
C ALA A 83 -14.20 -24.78 18.57
N GLY A 84 -15.30 -24.31 19.19
CA GLY A 84 -16.63 -24.89 18.99
C GLY A 84 -17.12 -24.73 17.55
N TYR A 85 -16.97 -23.53 16.99
CA TYR A 85 -17.32 -23.21 15.61
C TYR A 85 -16.53 -24.05 14.60
N HIS A 86 -15.22 -24.21 14.80
CA HIS A 86 -14.40 -25.06 13.94
C HIS A 86 -14.78 -26.54 14.03
N VAL A 87 -15.05 -27.06 15.24
CA VAL A 87 -15.47 -28.45 15.44
C VAL A 87 -16.70 -28.76 14.60
N GLU A 88 -17.70 -27.90 14.67
CA GLU A 88 -18.93 -28.15 13.94
C GLU A 88 -18.78 -27.96 12.43
N ASN A 89 -18.00 -26.98 11.94
CA ASN A 89 -17.66 -26.88 10.51
C ASN A 89 -17.04 -28.18 9.98
N VAL A 90 -16.08 -28.75 10.73
CA VAL A 90 -15.44 -30.01 10.37
C VAL A 90 -16.43 -31.17 10.42
N LEU A 91 -17.32 -31.23 11.41
CA LEU A 91 -18.37 -32.26 11.48
C LEU A 91 -19.37 -32.16 10.32
N LEU A 92 -19.75 -30.95 9.92
CA LEU A 92 -20.59 -30.71 8.73
C LEU A 92 -19.87 -31.19 7.46
N HIS A 93 -18.58 -30.92 7.32
CA HIS A 93 -17.78 -31.39 6.19
C HIS A 93 -17.65 -32.92 6.17
N VAL A 94 -17.39 -33.56 7.32
CA VAL A 94 -17.35 -35.02 7.47
C VAL A 94 -18.68 -35.64 7.07
N ALA A 95 -19.79 -35.10 7.57
CA ALA A 95 -21.13 -35.56 7.22
C ALA A 95 -21.40 -35.40 5.70
N THR A 96 -20.96 -34.28 5.12
CA THR A 96 -21.03 -34.03 3.68
C THR A 96 -20.25 -35.08 2.89
N ALA A 97 -19.02 -35.40 3.28
CA ALA A 97 -18.21 -36.44 2.63
C ALA A 97 -18.87 -37.82 2.68
N ILE A 98 -19.54 -38.16 3.79
CA ILE A 98 -20.32 -39.40 3.91
C ILE A 98 -21.52 -39.39 2.96
N LEU A 99 -22.25 -38.27 2.85
CA LEU A 99 -23.36 -38.14 1.91
C LEU A 99 -22.89 -38.26 0.46
N VAL A 100 -21.79 -37.60 0.11
CA VAL A 100 -21.14 -37.72 -1.20
C VAL A 100 -20.78 -39.17 -1.50
N TRP A 101 -20.16 -39.89 -0.54
CA TRP A 101 -19.85 -41.31 -0.72
C TRP A 101 -21.12 -42.15 -0.97
N ARG A 102 -22.18 -41.93 -0.18
CA ARG A 102 -23.45 -42.67 -0.32
C ARG A 102 -24.14 -42.36 -1.64
N LEU A 103 -24.17 -41.10 -2.05
CA LEU A 103 -24.74 -40.64 -3.30
C LEU A 103 -24.01 -41.26 -4.49
N LEU A 104 -22.69 -41.11 -4.56
CA LEU A 104 -21.87 -41.67 -5.65
C LEU A 104 -21.97 -43.19 -5.71
N ARG A 105 -22.08 -43.86 -4.56
CA ARG A 105 -22.30 -45.32 -4.52
C ARG A 105 -23.66 -45.71 -5.09
N ARG A 106 -24.74 -44.96 -4.78
CA ARG A 106 -26.08 -45.22 -5.35
C ARG A 106 -26.12 -44.94 -6.86
N LEU A 107 -25.46 -43.86 -7.30
CA LEU A 107 -25.29 -43.54 -8.72
C LEU A 107 -24.38 -44.53 -9.48
N GLY A 108 -23.81 -45.53 -8.81
CA GLY A 108 -22.98 -46.56 -9.43
C GLY A 108 -21.61 -46.05 -9.89
N VAL A 109 -21.12 -44.93 -9.35
CA VAL A 109 -19.83 -44.34 -9.75
C VAL A 109 -18.67 -45.23 -9.27
N PRO A 110 -17.81 -45.72 -10.18
CA PRO A 110 -16.64 -46.52 -9.81
C PRO A 110 -15.70 -45.73 -8.89
N GLY A 111 -15.28 -46.35 -7.78
CA GLY A 111 -14.37 -45.68 -6.84
C GLY A 111 -15.03 -44.66 -5.92
N ALA A 112 -16.35 -44.68 -5.74
CA ALA A 112 -17.10 -43.73 -4.91
C ALA A 112 -16.48 -43.39 -3.54
N TRP A 113 -15.87 -44.36 -2.84
CA TRP A 113 -15.19 -44.09 -1.56
C TRP A 113 -13.93 -43.24 -1.75
N VAL A 114 -13.14 -43.52 -2.80
CA VAL A 114 -11.94 -42.72 -3.14
C VAL A 114 -12.35 -41.31 -3.56
N CYS A 115 -13.44 -41.14 -4.31
CA CYS A 115 -13.97 -39.82 -4.63
C CYS A 115 -14.31 -39.02 -3.35
N ALA A 116 -14.99 -39.65 -2.40
CA ALA A 116 -15.34 -39.01 -1.14
C ALA A 116 -14.10 -38.74 -0.26
N ALA A 117 -13.12 -39.64 -0.26
CA ALA A 117 -11.85 -39.43 0.45
C ALA A 117 -11.08 -38.24 -0.15
N ILE A 118 -10.93 -38.18 -1.47
CA ILE A 118 -10.32 -37.03 -2.17
C ILE A 118 -11.07 -35.75 -1.84
N PHE A 119 -12.40 -35.74 -1.91
CA PHE A 119 -13.23 -34.59 -1.55
C PHE A 119 -12.99 -34.14 -0.10
N ALA A 120 -12.96 -35.09 0.83
CA ALA A 120 -12.78 -34.83 2.26
C ALA A 120 -11.42 -34.22 2.61
N VAL A 121 -10.38 -34.49 1.81
CA VAL A 121 -9.03 -33.97 2.06
C VAL A 121 -8.56 -33.01 0.96
N HIS A 122 -9.47 -32.48 0.14
CA HIS A 122 -9.08 -31.60 -0.96
C HIS A 122 -8.73 -30.19 -0.45
N PRO A 123 -7.55 -29.62 -0.76
CA PRO A 123 -7.12 -28.34 -0.19
C PRO A 123 -8.01 -27.15 -0.53
N VAL A 124 -8.69 -27.18 -1.68
CA VAL A 124 -9.64 -26.11 -2.07
C VAL A 124 -10.85 -26.03 -1.13
N ASN A 125 -11.15 -27.11 -0.40
CA ASN A 125 -12.26 -27.11 0.55
C ASN A 125 -11.86 -26.42 1.87
N VAL A 126 -10.58 -26.15 2.10
CA VAL A 126 -10.08 -25.55 3.34
C VAL A 126 -10.71 -24.20 3.61
N ALA A 127 -10.82 -23.32 2.61
CA ALA A 127 -11.50 -22.04 2.78
C ALA A 127 -12.96 -22.21 3.23
N GLY A 128 -13.64 -23.29 2.83
CA GLY A 128 -15.01 -23.59 3.24
C GLY A 128 -15.13 -24.17 4.65
N VAL A 129 -14.10 -24.87 5.12
CA VAL A 129 -14.14 -25.64 6.39
C VAL A 129 -13.43 -24.90 7.53
N ALA A 130 -12.27 -24.31 7.27
CA ALA A 130 -11.43 -23.69 8.27
C ALA A 130 -11.89 -22.27 8.65
N TRP A 131 -12.42 -21.49 7.71
CA TRP A 131 -12.93 -20.14 7.96
C TRP A 131 -14.34 -20.21 8.59
N ILE A 132 -14.55 -19.61 9.76
CA ILE A 132 -15.77 -19.80 10.56
C ILE A 132 -17.02 -19.35 9.79
N ILE A 133 -17.04 -18.13 9.25
CA ILE A 133 -18.18 -17.58 8.49
C ILE A 133 -18.54 -18.42 7.26
N GLN A 134 -17.58 -19.21 6.74
CA GLN A 134 -17.83 -20.14 5.63
C GLN A 134 -18.64 -21.38 6.03
N ARG A 135 -19.13 -21.44 7.28
CA ARG A 135 -20.24 -22.31 7.71
C ARG A 135 -21.34 -22.39 6.65
N LYS A 136 -21.70 -21.25 6.04
CA LYS A 136 -22.65 -21.16 4.92
C LYS A 136 -22.38 -22.18 3.82
N THR A 137 -21.11 -22.39 3.47
CA THR A 137 -20.67 -23.29 2.40
C THR A 137 -20.80 -24.77 2.81
N VAL A 138 -20.31 -25.16 3.99
CA VAL A 138 -20.38 -26.57 4.44
C VAL A 138 -21.79 -26.99 4.84
N LEU A 139 -22.57 -26.10 5.44
CA LEU A 139 -23.97 -26.34 5.79
C LEU A 139 -24.84 -26.48 4.53
N ALA A 140 -24.69 -25.54 3.58
CA ALA A 140 -25.40 -25.63 2.31
C ALA A 140 -25.00 -26.89 1.53
N GLY A 141 -23.73 -27.29 1.57
CA GLY A 141 -23.27 -28.54 0.96
C GLY A 141 -23.87 -29.79 1.58
N LEU A 142 -23.96 -29.86 2.91
CA LEU A 142 -24.62 -30.97 3.60
C LEU A 142 -26.08 -31.11 3.14
N MET A 143 -26.81 -30.00 3.14
CA MET A 143 -28.23 -29.96 2.74
C MET A 143 -28.42 -30.25 1.25
N PHE A 144 -27.52 -29.76 0.40
CA PHE A 144 -27.53 -30.02 -1.05
C PHE A 144 -27.31 -31.50 -1.38
N PHE A 145 -26.27 -32.13 -0.82
CA PHE A 145 -26.00 -33.54 -1.08
C PHE A 145 -27.03 -34.46 -0.42
N ALA A 146 -27.64 -34.04 0.70
CA ALA A 146 -28.81 -34.72 1.26
C ALA A 146 -29.98 -34.67 0.28
N SER A 147 -30.29 -33.50 -0.28
CA SER A 147 -31.33 -33.32 -1.28
C SER A 147 -31.15 -34.27 -2.46
N LEU A 148 -29.94 -34.28 -3.06
CA LEU A 148 -29.61 -35.18 -4.17
C LEU A 148 -29.76 -36.66 -3.80
N LEU A 149 -29.26 -37.06 -2.63
CA LEU A 149 -29.35 -38.46 -2.18
C LEU A 149 -30.80 -38.91 -1.99
N PHE A 150 -31.64 -38.07 -1.37
CA PHE A 150 -33.04 -38.38 -1.14
C PHE A 150 -33.88 -38.30 -2.42
N TYR A 151 -33.52 -37.43 -3.37
CA TYR A 151 -34.13 -37.42 -4.68
C TYR A 151 -33.85 -38.71 -5.46
N VAL A 152 -32.60 -39.19 -5.46
CA VAL A 152 -32.25 -40.49 -6.06
C VAL A 152 -32.98 -41.64 -5.36
N ARG A 153 -33.14 -41.58 -4.03
CA ARG A 153 -33.93 -42.57 -3.30
C ARG A 153 -35.42 -42.53 -3.64
N TYR A 154 -35.97 -41.34 -3.87
CA TYR A 154 -37.34 -41.17 -4.33
C TYR A 154 -37.51 -41.79 -5.72
N ASP A 155 -36.60 -41.53 -6.65
CA ASP A 155 -36.62 -42.14 -7.99
C ASP A 155 -36.59 -43.68 -7.94
N GLU A 156 -35.85 -44.25 -6.98
CA GLU A 156 -35.79 -45.71 -6.78
C GLU A 156 -36.99 -46.31 -6.04
N SER A 157 -37.67 -45.54 -5.16
CA SER A 157 -38.67 -46.08 -4.22
C SER A 157 -40.08 -45.52 -4.38
N GLU A 158 -40.23 -44.44 -5.14
CA GLU A 158 -41.43 -43.62 -5.35
C GLU A 158 -42.12 -43.15 -4.05
N ARG A 159 -41.40 -43.12 -2.92
CA ARG A 159 -41.96 -42.73 -1.62
C ARG A 159 -42.07 -41.21 -1.49
N PRO A 160 -43.27 -40.63 -1.31
CA PRO A 160 -43.44 -39.18 -1.20
C PRO A 160 -42.62 -38.54 -0.06
N ALA A 161 -42.38 -39.29 1.02
CA ALA A 161 -41.54 -38.85 2.13
C ALA A 161 -40.08 -38.57 1.70
N ASP A 162 -39.51 -39.39 0.81
CA ASP A 162 -38.13 -39.17 0.33
C ASP A 162 -38.08 -37.91 -0.56
N TYR A 163 -39.11 -37.64 -1.36
CA TYR A 163 -39.23 -36.38 -2.12
C TYR A 163 -39.40 -35.16 -1.22
N ALA A 164 -40.24 -35.24 -0.18
CA ALA A 164 -40.44 -34.16 0.77
C ALA A 164 -39.14 -33.82 1.53
N VAL A 165 -38.36 -34.84 1.93
CA VAL A 165 -37.04 -34.63 2.53
C VAL A 165 -36.06 -34.03 1.52
N ALA A 166 -36.10 -34.45 0.26
CA ALA A 166 -35.26 -33.88 -0.78
C ALA A 166 -35.55 -32.39 -1.00
N LEU A 167 -36.83 -32.02 -1.12
CA LEU A 167 -37.28 -30.64 -1.28
C LEU A 167 -36.97 -29.79 -0.04
N GLY A 168 -37.28 -30.29 1.16
CA GLY A 168 -36.97 -29.60 2.41
C GLY A 168 -35.48 -29.34 2.58
N SER A 169 -34.64 -30.34 2.29
CA SER A 169 -33.18 -30.18 2.32
C SER A 169 -32.71 -29.15 1.30
N TYR A 170 -33.31 -29.10 0.10
CA TYR A 170 -32.96 -28.09 -0.90
C TYR A 170 -33.30 -26.67 -0.43
N LEU A 171 -34.49 -26.47 0.14
CA LEU A 171 -34.89 -25.17 0.70
C LEU A 171 -33.96 -24.73 1.83
N LEU A 172 -33.57 -25.64 2.72
CA LEU A 172 -32.58 -25.37 3.77
C LEU A 172 -31.19 -25.04 3.18
N ALA A 173 -30.80 -25.67 2.07
CA ALA A 173 -29.57 -25.33 1.39
C ALA A 173 -29.59 -23.89 0.85
N LEU A 174 -30.71 -23.46 0.24
CA LEU A 174 -30.90 -22.08 -0.23
C LEU A 174 -30.87 -21.06 0.93
N LEU A 175 -31.50 -21.39 2.06
CA LEU A 175 -31.50 -20.55 3.27
C LEU A 175 -30.14 -20.52 3.98
N SER A 176 -29.24 -21.47 3.67
CA SER A 176 -27.85 -21.48 4.14
C SER A 176 -26.94 -20.65 3.22
N LYS A 177 -27.14 -20.76 1.90
CA LYS A 177 -26.37 -20.04 0.88
C LYS A 177 -27.14 -19.99 -0.45
N SER A 178 -27.40 -18.79 -0.96
CA SER A 178 -28.17 -18.56 -2.19
C SER A 178 -27.51 -19.14 -3.46
N SER A 179 -26.18 -19.31 -3.45
CA SER A 179 -25.45 -19.87 -4.60
C SER A 179 -25.85 -21.32 -4.93
N VAL A 180 -26.66 -21.99 -4.11
CA VAL A 180 -27.15 -23.35 -4.35
C VAL A 180 -28.30 -23.43 -5.37
N ILE A 181 -28.73 -22.30 -5.94
CA ILE A 181 -29.84 -22.17 -6.89
C ILE A 181 -29.74 -23.03 -8.18
N MET A 182 -28.62 -23.69 -8.43
CA MET A 182 -28.38 -24.50 -9.63
C MET A 182 -29.16 -25.82 -9.72
N LEU A 183 -29.90 -26.23 -8.68
CA LEU A 183 -30.78 -27.41 -8.74
C LEU A 183 -32.13 -27.04 -9.41
N PRO A 184 -32.60 -27.73 -10.47
CA PRO A 184 -33.64 -27.19 -11.33
C PRO A 184 -35.03 -27.19 -10.66
N PHE A 185 -35.63 -26.00 -10.59
CA PHE A 185 -36.91 -25.76 -11.26
C PHE A 185 -36.79 -24.43 -12.01
N LEU A 186 -36.61 -24.54 -13.33
CA LEU A 186 -36.23 -23.47 -14.27
C LEU A 186 -37.15 -22.22 -14.24
N LEU A 187 -38.35 -22.33 -13.70
CA LEU A 187 -39.33 -21.24 -13.54
C LEU A 187 -39.26 -20.56 -12.16
N LEU A 188 -38.97 -21.33 -11.10
CA LEU A 188 -38.78 -20.79 -9.75
C LEU A 188 -37.43 -20.06 -9.67
N THR A 189 -36.43 -20.51 -10.43
CA THR A 189 -35.14 -19.83 -10.56
C THR A 189 -35.27 -18.47 -11.19
N VAL A 190 -36.13 -18.26 -12.21
CA VAL A 190 -36.31 -16.91 -12.78
C VAL A 190 -36.92 -15.95 -11.75
N VAL A 191 -37.91 -16.41 -10.98
CA VAL A 191 -38.57 -15.61 -9.94
C VAL A 191 -37.63 -15.36 -8.75
N LEU A 192 -36.89 -16.37 -8.29
CA LEU A 192 -35.94 -16.26 -7.18
C LEU A 192 -34.67 -15.49 -7.59
N THR A 193 -34.21 -15.60 -8.83
CA THR A 193 -33.14 -14.77 -9.40
C THR A 193 -33.61 -13.33 -9.54
N TRP A 194 -34.87 -13.09 -9.94
CA TRP A 194 -35.44 -11.75 -9.99
C TRP A 194 -35.61 -11.14 -8.58
N ILE A 195 -36.10 -11.91 -7.60
CA ILE A 195 -36.19 -11.48 -6.20
C ILE A 195 -34.80 -11.25 -5.60
N SER A 196 -33.82 -12.12 -5.86
CA SER A 196 -32.46 -11.96 -5.37
C SER A 196 -31.78 -10.74 -6.01
N PHE A 197 -32.00 -10.51 -7.30
CA PHE A 197 -31.54 -9.32 -8.01
C PHE A 197 -32.21 -8.04 -7.48
N ASP A 198 -33.54 -8.06 -7.27
CA ASP A 198 -34.30 -6.94 -6.73
C ASP A 198 -33.91 -6.62 -5.28
N VAL A 199 -33.68 -7.64 -4.44
CA VAL A 199 -33.17 -7.47 -3.07
C VAL A 199 -31.75 -6.92 -3.07
N HIS A 200 -30.84 -7.44 -3.90
CA HIS A 200 -29.48 -6.89 -4.01
C HIS A 200 -29.48 -5.45 -4.56
N HIS A 201 -30.42 -5.14 -5.44
CA HIS A 201 -30.54 -3.82 -6.07
C HIS A 201 -31.21 -2.80 -5.13
N ARG A 202 -32.21 -3.21 -4.33
CA ARG A 202 -32.96 -2.32 -3.42
C ARG A 202 -32.29 -2.12 -2.05
N TYR A 203 -31.53 -3.11 -1.55
CA TYR A 203 -30.92 -3.07 -0.22
C TYR A 203 -29.40 -2.84 -0.24
N GLY A 204 -28.84 -2.42 -1.38
CA GLY A 204 -27.64 -1.57 -1.34
C GLY A 204 -26.28 -2.25 -1.16
N VAL A 205 -26.10 -3.52 -1.54
CA VAL A 205 -24.73 -4.12 -1.59
C VAL A 205 -24.03 -3.85 -2.93
N GLY A 206 -24.68 -3.16 -3.87
CA GLY A 206 -24.25 -3.21 -5.29
C GLY A 206 -23.90 -1.90 -6.00
N THR A 207 -24.22 -0.71 -5.48
CA THR A 207 -23.99 0.52 -6.26
C THR A 207 -22.56 1.05 -6.17
N GLU A 208 -21.83 0.75 -5.09
CA GLU A 208 -20.41 1.12 -4.95
C GLU A 208 -19.43 0.06 -5.51
N PHE A 209 -19.89 -1.19 -5.67
CA PHE A 209 -19.07 -2.34 -6.08
C PHE A 209 -19.39 -2.89 -7.48
N ALA A 210 -20.21 -2.18 -8.26
CA ALA A 210 -20.55 -2.58 -9.62
C ALA A 210 -19.28 -2.64 -10.49
N ARG A 211 -18.97 -3.82 -11.03
CA ARG A 211 -17.82 -3.92 -11.95
C ARG A 211 -18.15 -3.14 -13.23
N PRO A 212 -17.25 -2.26 -13.69
CA PRO A 212 -17.48 -1.44 -14.89
C PRO A 212 -17.49 -2.25 -16.20
N GLU A 213 -17.17 -3.54 -16.12
CA GLU A 213 -17.08 -4.46 -17.24
C GLU A 213 -18.46 -4.75 -17.87
N GLY A 214 -18.55 -4.49 -19.18
CA GLY A 214 -19.71 -4.87 -19.98
C GLY A 214 -19.85 -6.39 -20.18
N PHE A 215 -21.00 -6.82 -20.69
CA PHE A 215 -21.34 -8.24 -20.87
C PHE A 215 -20.28 -9.05 -21.63
N ALA A 216 -19.68 -8.47 -22.67
CA ALA A 216 -18.65 -9.13 -23.48
C ALA A 216 -17.39 -9.51 -22.66
N ALA A 217 -16.91 -8.61 -21.80
CA ALA A 217 -15.79 -8.86 -20.90
C ALA A 217 -16.14 -9.93 -19.86
N ARG A 218 -17.37 -9.88 -19.31
CA ARG A 218 -17.88 -10.91 -18.37
C ARG A 218 -17.96 -12.29 -19.03
N LEU A 219 -18.45 -12.38 -20.28
CA LEU A 219 -18.53 -13.63 -21.04
C LEU A 219 -17.15 -14.23 -21.33
N ALA A 220 -16.18 -13.38 -21.68
CA ALA A 220 -14.81 -13.81 -21.86
C ALA A 220 -14.22 -14.31 -20.52
N GLY A 221 -14.35 -13.51 -19.46
CA GLY A 221 -13.90 -13.85 -18.10
C GLY A 221 -14.48 -15.15 -17.55
N ALA A 222 -15.76 -15.43 -17.80
CA ALA A 222 -16.43 -16.67 -17.38
C ALA A 222 -15.71 -17.94 -17.88
N GLY A 223 -15.20 -17.92 -19.12
CA GLY A 223 -14.40 -19.02 -19.66
C GLY A 223 -13.12 -19.22 -18.86
N TRP A 224 -12.37 -18.15 -18.62
CA TRP A 224 -11.13 -18.18 -17.83
C TRP A 224 -11.38 -18.72 -16.41
N ILE A 225 -12.49 -18.32 -15.77
CA ILE A 225 -12.86 -18.79 -14.43
C ILE A 225 -13.08 -20.30 -14.39
N VAL A 226 -13.75 -20.90 -15.39
CA VAL A 226 -13.96 -22.36 -15.44
C VAL A 226 -12.62 -23.09 -15.52
N TRP A 227 -11.71 -22.63 -16.37
CA TRP A 227 -10.38 -23.25 -16.51
C TRP A 227 -9.50 -23.03 -15.28
N PHE A 228 -9.60 -21.86 -14.65
CA PHE A 228 -8.96 -21.59 -13.36
C PHE A 228 -9.39 -22.60 -12.31
N TYR A 229 -10.71 -22.80 -12.11
CA TYR A 229 -11.19 -23.76 -11.13
C TYR A 229 -10.89 -25.21 -11.53
N LEU A 230 -10.91 -25.55 -12.83
CA LEU A 230 -10.53 -26.89 -13.28
C LEU A 230 -9.06 -27.18 -12.97
N PHE A 231 -8.17 -26.19 -13.16
CA PHE A 231 -6.78 -26.28 -12.76
C PHE A 231 -6.65 -26.46 -11.25
N LYS A 232 -7.34 -25.66 -10.43
CA LYS A 232 -7.32 -25.78 -8.96
C LYS A 232 -7.90 -27.09 -8.44
N ALA A 233 -8.87 -27.68 -9.14
CA ALA A 233 -9.46 -28.98 -8.80
C ALA A 233 -8.51 -30.16 -9.11
N LEU A 234 -7.67 -30.06 -10.13
CA LEU A 234 -6.74 -31.11 -10.53
C LEU A 234 -5.36 -30.96 -9.89
N ILE A 235 -4.91 -29.71 -9.73
CA ILE A 235 -3.58 -29.32 -9.24
C ILE A 235 -3.77 -28.18 -8.22
N PRO A 236 -4.15 -28.50 -6.95
CA PRO A 236 -4.43 -27.51 -5.91
C PRO A 236 -3.15 -26.92 -5.30
N ILE A 237 -2.39 -26.19 -6.12
CA ILE A 237 -1.18 -25.45 -5.71
C ILE A 237 -1.41 -23.94 -5.76
N HIS A 238 -0.60 -23.20 -5.00
CA HIS A 238 -0.69 -21.73 -4.90
C HIS A 238 -2.13 -21.27 -4.58
N LEU A 239 -2.73 -21.88 -3.56
CA LEU A 239 -4.04 -21.46 -3.06
C LEU A 239 -3.86 -20.16 -2.28
N ALA A 240 -4.69 -19.17 -2.59
CA ALA A 240 -4.62 -17.85 -1.98
C ALA A 240 -5.99 -17.44 -1.49
N PHE A 241 -6.02 -16.67 -0.40
CA PHE A 241 -7.27 -16.09 0.09
C PHE A 241 -7.81 -15.03 -0.88
N VAL A 242 -6.91 -14.19 -1.41
CA VAL A 242 -7.18 -13.20 -2.46
C VAL A 242 -6.27 -13.45 -3.66
N TYR A 243 -6.84 -13.93 -4.77
CA TYR A 243 -6.08 -14.18 -5.99
C TYR A 243 -5.74 -12.89 -6.74
N PRO A 244 -4.65 -12.88 -7.55
CA PRO A 244 -4.36 -11.76 -8.42
C PRO A 244 -5.53 -11.46 -9.35
N TYR A 245 -5.91 -10.19 -9.46
CA TYR A 245 -6.97 -9.76 -10.35
C TYR A 245 -6.47 -9.84 -11.81
N TRP A 246 -7.18 -10.58 -12.67
CA TRP A 246 -6.90 -10.62 -14.11
C TRP A 246 -7.94 -9.82 -14.89
N SER A 247 -7.48 -9.02 -15.86
CA SER A 247 -8.34 -8.32 -16.79
C SER A 247 -8.38 -9.06 -18.13
N VAL A 248 -9.56 -9.07 -18.75
CA VAL A 248 -9.78 -9.72 -20.04
C VAL A 248 -10.19 -8.65 -21.04
N ASP A 249 -9.45 -8.53 -22.14
CA ASP A 249 -9.75 -7.55 -23.19
C ASP A 249 -10.90 -8.09 -24.07
N PRO A 250 -12.11 -7.50 -24.02
CA PRO A 250 -13.25 -7.98 -24.81
C PRO A 250 -13.06 -7.77 -26.32
N ALA A 251 -12.13 -6.90 -26.75
CA ALA A 251 -11.84 -6.66 -28.16
C ALA A 251 -10.92 -7.75 -28.76
N SER A 252 -10.17 -8.46 -27.92
CA SER A 252 -9.26 -9.52 -28.36
C SER A 252 -10.00 -10.86 -28.51
N GLY A 253 -9.91 -11.47 -29.71
CA GLY A 253 -10.48 -12.81 -29.94
C GLY A 253 -9.90 -13.90 -29.03
N TRP A 254 -8.65 -13.74 -28.58
CA TRP A 254 -7.97 -14.67 -27.66
C TRP A 254 -8.68 -14.76 -26.30
N SER A 255 -9.32 -13.68 -25.88
CA SER A 255 -10.07 -13.62 -24.62
C SER A 255 -11.21 -14.63 -24.55
N TYR A 256 -11.78 -15.02 -25.70
CA TYR A 256 -12.90 -15.97 -25.79
C TYR A 256 -12.45 -17.41 -26.04
N LEU A 257 -11.17 -17.66 -26.33
CA LEU A 257 -10.66 -18.99 -26.61
C LEU A 257 -10.99 -20.00 -25.49
N PRO A 258 -10.81 -19.68 -24.19
CA PRO A 258 -11.16 -20.63 -23.12
C PRO A 258 -12.65 -21.01 -23.13
N THR A 259 -13.54 -20.05 -23.41
CA THR A 259 -14.99 -20.29 -23.55
C THR A 259 -15.29 -21.17 -24.76
N LEU A 260 -14.69 -20.88 -25.91
CA LEU A 260 -14.89 -21.65 -27.15
C LEU A 260 -14.41 -23.10 -27.00
N VAL A 261 -13.24 -23.32 -26.38
CA VAL A 261 -12.71 -24.67 -26.12
C VAL A 261 -13.61 -25.43 -25.16
N LEU A 262 -14.14 -24.78 -24.12
CA LEU A 262 -15.09 -25.40 -23.20
C LEU A 262 -16.37 -25.84 -23.91
N VAL A 263 -16.96 -24.96 -24.74
CA VAL A 263 -18.16 -25.27 -25.53
C VAL A 263 -17.88 -26.41 -26.51
N ALA A 264 -16.75 -26.38 -27.22
CA ALA A 264 -16.36 -27.44 -28.13
C ALA A 264 -16.19 -28.80 -27.41
N ALA A 265 -15.60 -28.81 -26.21
CA ALA A 265 -15.45 -30.01 -25.40
C ALA A 265 -16.81 -30.58 -24.97
N LEU A 266 -17.75 -29.74 -24.52
CA LEU A 266 -19.11 -30.16 -24.16
C LEU A 266 -19.88 -30.70 -25.38
N LEU A 267 -19.77 -30.04 -26.53
CA LEU A 267 -20.38 -30.49 -27.79
C LEU A 267 -19.80 -31.81 -28.26
N ALA A 268 -18.48 -32.00 -28.14
CA ALA A 268 -17.81 -33.26 -28.47
C ALA A 268 -18.29 -34.41 -27.57
N LEU A 269 -18.34 -34.17 -26.25
CA LEU A 269 -18.89 -35.14 -25.28
C LEU A 269 -20.36 -35.47 -25.59
N TRP A 270 -21.17 -34.47 -25.94
CA TRP A 270 -22.56 -34.67 -26.34
C TRP A 270 -22.71 -35.42 -27.66
N ARG A 271 -21.83 -35.16 -28.64
CA ARG A 271 -21.80 -35.85 -29.94
C ARG A 271 -21.50 -37.35 -29.79
N TRP A 272 -20.70 -37.71 -28.78
CA TRP A 272 -20.32 -39.08 -28.45
C TRP A 272 -21.07 -39.67 -27.26
N ARG A 273 -22.19 -39.07 -26.83
CA ARG A 273 -23.00 -39.48 -25.67
C ARG A 273 -23.50 -40.94 -25.69
N GLN A 274 -23.37 -41.65 -26.80
CA GLN A 274 -23.65 -43.09 -26.86
C GLN A 274 -22.59 -43.91 -26.09
N HIS A 275 -21.35 -43.40 -26.00
CA HIS A 275 -20.28 -44.05 -25.26
C HIS A 275 -20.33 -43.72 -23.76
N ALA A 276 -20.08 -44.72 -22.91
CA ALA A 276 -20.13 -44.55 -21.45
C ALA A 276 -19.13 -43.50 -20.93
N TRP A 277 -17.93 -43.42 -21.52
CA TRP A 277 -16.93 -42.43 -21.12
C TRP A 277 -17.40 -40.99 -21.42
N ALA A 278 -18.07 -40.77 -22.55
CA ALA A 278 -18.55 -39.45 -22.94
C ALA A 278 -19.74 -39.01 -22.08
N ARG A 279 -20.63 -39.94 -21.70
CA ARG A 279 -21.72 -39.66 -20.72
C ARG A 279 -21.17 -39.29 -19.36
N GLY A 280 -20.18 -40.03 -18.85
CA GLY A 280 -19.53 -39.73 -17.58
C GLY A 280 -18.79 -38.39 -17.61
N GLY A 281 -18.10 -38.09 -18.71
CA GLY A 281 -17.45 -36.80 -18.94
C GLY A 281 -18.45 -35.65 -19.02
N LEU A 282 -19.54 -35.82 -19.78
CA LEU A 282 -20.59 -34.81 -19.93
C LEU A 282 -21.28 -34.51 -18.60
N LEU A 283 -21.59 -35.54 -17.81
CA LEU A 283 -22.22 -35.37 -16.49
C LEU A 283 -21.28 -34.65 -15.52
N GLY A 284 -20.02 -35.06 -15.42
CA GLY A 284 -19.07 -34.45 -14.49
C GLY A 284 -18.65 -33.03 -14.86
N LEU A 285 -18.28 -32.79 -16.13
CA LEU A 285 -17.93 -31.45 -16.61
C LEU A 285 -19.16 -30.53 -16.67
N GLY A 286 -20.31 -31.04 -17.11
CA GLY A 286 -21.56 -30.28 -17.12
C GLY A 286 -21.99 -29.88 -15.71
N TYR A 287 -21.95 -30.81 -14.76
CA TYR A 287 -22.20 -30.51 -13.34
C TYR A 287 -21.24 -29.44 -12.82
N PHE A 288 -19.95 -29.57 -13.11
CA PHE A 288 -18.94 -28.60 -12.69
C PHE A 288 -19.26 -27.18 -13.20
N VAL A 289 -19.57 -27.03 -14.49
CA VAL A 289 -19.89 -25.72 -15.08
C VAL A 289 -21.21 -25.16 -14.52
N VAL A 290 -22.26 -25.99 -14.43
CA VAL A 290 -23.57 -25.58 -13.89
C VAL A 290 -23.46 -25.16 -12.43
N SER A 291 -22.68 -25.90 -11.63
CA SER A 291 -22.45 -25.56 -10.22
C SER A 291 -21.59 -24.31 -10.02
N LEU A 292 -20.80 -23.90 -11.02
CA LEU A 292 -20.05 -22.64 -10.98
C LEU A 292 -20.85 -21.45 -11.50
N ALA A 293 -22.01 -21.65 -12.17
CA ALA A 293 -22.75 -20.58 -12.83
C ALA A 293 -22.97 -19.31 -11.97
N PRO A 294 -23.33 -19.40 -10.67
CA PRO A 294 -23.53 -18.21 -9.83
C PRO A 294 -22.25 -17.38 -9.60
N VAL A 295 -21.07 -17.98 -9.76
CA VAL A 295 -19.77 -17.37 -9.47
C VAL A 295 -18.91 -17.14 -10.71
N LEU A 296 -19.46 -17.33 -11.92
CA LEU A 296 -18.75 -17.07 -13.18
C LEU A 296 -18.56 -15.58 -13.48
N GLY A 297 -19.04 -14.69 -12.61
CA GLY A 297 -18.93 -13.24 -12.81
C GLY A 297 -19.98 -12.67 -13.75
N PHE A 298 -21.16 -13.30 -13.88
CA PHE A 298 -22.31 -12.66 -14.51
C PHE A 298 -23.07 -11.76 -13.53
N VAL A 299 -23.11 -12.16 -12.26
CA VAL A 299 -23.62 -11.38 -11.13
C VAL A 299 -22.44 -10.88 -10.32
N ASP A 300 -22.52 -9.63 -9.85
CA ASP A 300 -21.47 -9.06 -9.02
C ASP A 300 -21.63 -9.58 -7.58
N ILE A 301 -20.52 -10.07 -7.03
CA ILE A 301 -20.41 -10.57 -5.65
C ILE A 301 -19.34 -9.70 -4.98
N ALA A 302 -19.54 -9.29 -3.72
CA ALA A 302 -18.65 -8.36 -3.02
C ALA A 302 -17.15 -8.77 -3.10
N HIS A 303 -16.85 -10.07 -2.99
CA HIS A 303 -15.49 -10.61 -3.12
C HIS A 303 -14.82 -10.27 -4.48
N MET A 304 -15.60 -10.13 -5.56
CA MET A 304 -15.12 -9.76 -6.89
C MET A 304 -14.60 -8.32 -6.98
N TYR A 305 -14.75 -7.53 -5.92
CA TYR A 305 -14.10 -6.24 -5.82
C TYR A 305 -12.58 -6.34 -5.73
N TYR A 306 -12.06 -7.41 -5.11
CA TYR A 306 -10.62 -7.63 -4.93
C TYR A 306 -10.11 -8.92 -5.58
N SER A 307 -10.95 -9.92 -5.82
CA SER A 307 -10.57 -11.16 -6.54
C SER A 307 -11.75 -11.78 -7.29
N LEU A 308 -11.55 -12.13 -8.57
CA LEU A 308 -12.58 -12.78 -9.40
C LEU A 308 -12.87 -14.24 -9.02
N ALA A 309 -12.06 -14.85 -8.14
CA ALA A 309 -12.21 -16.23 -7.71
C ALA A 309 -11.90 -16.43 -6.23
N ALA A 310 -12.51 -17.46 -5.64
CA ALA A 310 -12.28 -17.90 -4.27
C ALA A 310 -12.38 -19.43 -4.18
N ASP A 311 -11.51 -20.06 -3.38
CA ASP A 311 -11.43 -21.52 -3.30
C ASP A 311 -12.75 -22.19 -2.87
N HIS A 312 -13.47 -21.57 -1.94
CA HIS A 312 -14.71 -22.10 -1.41
C HIS A 312 -15.89 -22.06 -2.41
N TYR A 313 -15.74 -21.40 -3.58
CA TYR A 313 -16.78 -21.38 -4.61
C TYR A 313 -16.94 -22.71 -5.36
N GLN A 314 -15.88 -23.51 -5.46
CA GLN A 314 -15.93 -24.83 -6.12
C GLN A 314 -16.35 -25.96 -5.18
N TYR A 315 -16.68 -25.69 -3.91
CA TYR A 315 -16.99 -26.72 -2.91
C TYR A 315 -18.08 -27.70 -3.38
N LEU A 316 -19.14 -27.21 -4.04
CA LEU A 316 -20.16 -28.08 -4.64
C LEU A 316 -19.66 -28.66 -5.97
N ALA A 317 -19.08 -27.83 -6.84
CA ALA A 317 -18.73 -28.18 -8.21
C ALA A 317 -17.67 -29.30 -8.31
N ILE A 318 -16.67 -29.30 -7.43
CA ILE A 318 -15.44 -30.11 -7.58
C ILE A 318 -15.71 -31.62 -7.63
N ILE A 319 -16.79 -32.10 -7.00
CA ILE A 319 -17.08 -33.53 -6.98
C ILE A 319 -17.35 -34.09 -8.38
N GLY A 320 -17.85 -33.27 -9.31
CA GLY A 320 -18.03 -33.68 -10.71
C GLY A 320 -16.71 -34.06 -11.37
N ILE A 321 -15.68 -33.24 -11.19
CA ILE A 321 -14.34 -33.48 -11.74
C ILE A 321 -13.66 -34.66 -11.04
N ILE A 322 -13.73 -34.74 -9.71
CA ILE A 322 -13.18 -35.86 -8.93
C ILE A 322 -13.82 -37.18 -9.39
N ALA A 323 -15.15 -37.23 -9.50
CA ALA A 323 -15.87 -38.43 -9.91
C ALA A 323 -15.48 -38.86 -11.32
N THR A 324 -15.37 -37.93 -12.27
CA THR A 324 -14.95 -38.22 -13.65
C THR A 324 -13.51 -38.75 -13.70
N ALA A 325 -12.56 -38.12 -12.99
CA ALA A 325 -11.17 -38.54 -12.96
C ALA A 325 -10.99 -39.95 -12.35
N VAL A 326 -11.61 -40.21 -11.20
CA VAL A 326 -11.54 -41.52 -10.54
C VAL A 326 -12.22 -42.60 -11.37
N ALA A 327 -13.37 -42.30 -11.99
CA ALA A 327 -14.07 -43.22 -12.87
C ALA A 327 -13.23 -43.55 -14.12
N ALA A 328 -12.50 -42.56 -14.67
CA ALA A 328 -11.60 -42.75 -15.81
C ALA A 328 -10.42 -43.68 -15.47
N VAL A 329 -9.78 -43.50 -14.32
CA VAL A 329 -8.72 -44.42 -13.83
C VAL A 329 -9.26 -45.83 -13.63
N CYS A 330 -10.46 -45.95 -13.03
CA CYS A 330 -11.13 -47.24 -12.87
C CYS A 330 -11.50 -47.91 -14.21
N ALA A 331 -11.81 -47.13 -15.24
CA ALA A 331 -12.08 -47.62 -16.59
C ALA A 331 -10.78 -48.04 -17.31
N ALA A 332 -9.71 -47.25 -17.20
CA ALA A 332 -8.40 -47.56 -17.78
C ALA A 332 -7.84 -48.88 -17.25
N ARG A 333 -7.92 -49.11 -15.92
CA ARG A 333 -7.53 -50.38 -15.30
C ARG A 333 -8.32 -51.58 -15.85
N ARG A 334 -9.61 -51.39 -16.16
CA ARG A 334 -10.44 -52.45 -16.77
C ARG A 334 -10.06 -52.71 -18.23
N ARG A 335 -9.52 -51.70 -18.92
CA ARG A 335 -9.11 -51.80 -20.33
C ARG A 335 -7.74 -52.44 -20.52
N TRP A 336 -6.84 -52.35 -19.53
CA TRP A 336 -5.50 -52.92 -19.54
C TRP A 336 -5.29 -53.96 -18.43
N PRO A 337 -5.64 -55.24 -18.68
CA PRO A 337 -5.59 -56.31 -17.66
C PRO A 337 -4.18 -56.61 -17.13
N THR A 338 -3.14 -56.22 -17.88
CA THR A 338 -1.73 -56.36 -17.49
C THR A 338 -1.33 -55.39 -16.38
N MET A 339 -2.11 -54.34 -16.12
CA MET A 339 -1.86 -53.40 -15.03
C MET A 339 -2.07 -54.11 -13.68
N PRO A 340 -1.07 -54.13 -12.77
CA PRO A 340 -1.19 -54.83 -11.49
C PRO A 340 -2.40 -54.35 -10.69
N ARG A 341 -3.10 -55.28 -10.03
CA ARG A 341 -4.32 -54.98 -9.25
C ARG A 341 -4.11 -53.91 -8.17
N ALA A 342 -2.88 -53.75 -7.70
CA ALA A 342 -2.48 -52.78 -6.69
C ALA A 342 -2.29 -51.34 -7.21
N VAL A 343 -2.10 -51.11 -8.52
CA VAL A 343 -1.71 -49.77 -9.01
C VAL A 343 -2.78 -48.72 -8.76
N ALA A 344 -4.03 -48.98 -9.11
CA ALA A 344 -5.12 -48.02 -8.89
C ALA A 344 -5.35 -47.65 -7.41
N PRO A 345 -5.42 -48.61 -6.45
CA PRO A 345 -5.55 -48.26 -5.04
C PRO A 345 -4.30 -47.58 -4.47
N VAL A 346 -3.09 -47.96 -4.90
CA VAL A 346 -1.85 -47.26 -4.48
C VAL A 346 -1.85 -45.83 -5.00
N LEU A 347 -2.17 -45.60 -6.27
CA LEU A 347 -2.29 -44.25 -6.84
C LEU A 347 -3.33 -43.41 -6.10
N GLY A 348 -4.50 -43.99 -5.80
CA GLY A 348 -5.54 -43.33 -5.02
C GLY A 348 -5.06 -42.96 -3.61
N ALA A 349 -4.34 -43.86 -2.93
CA ALA A 349 -3.76 -43.60 -1.61
C ALA A 349 -2.69 -42.50 -1.66
N CYS A 350 -1.82 -42.49 -2.68
CA CYS A 350 -0.82 -41.44 -2.88
C CYS A 350 -1.47 -40.07 -3.12
N VAL A 351 -2.51 -40.00 -3.95
CA VAL A 351 -3.26 -38.75 -4.19
C VAL A 351 -3.92 -38.28 -2.89
N VAL A 352 -4.60 -39.15 -2.16
CA VAL A 352 -5.22 -38.81 -0.87
C VAL A 352 -4.16 -38.33 0.14
N ALA A 353 -3.00 -38.98 0.23
CA ALA A 353 -1.93 -38.56 1.13
C ALA A 353 -1.33 -37.19 0.74
N LEU A 354 -1.13 -36.93 -0.56
CA LEU A 354 -0.63 -35.65 -1.04
C LEU A 354 -1.60 -34.52 -0.73
N LEU A 355 -2.88 -34.72 -1.06
CA LEU A 355 -3.95 -33.75 -0.80
C LEU A 355 -4.15 -33.54 0.71
N PHE A 356 -4.03 -34.59 1.53
CA PHE A 356 -4.05 -34.49 2.99
C PHE A 356 -2.95 -33.55 3.50
N VAL A 357 -1.70 -33.72 3.04
CA VAL A 357 -0.58 -32.85 3.47
C VAL A 357 -0.81 -31.41 3.03
N GLN A 358 -1.33 -31.20 1.83
CA GLN A 358 -1.67 -29.85 1.34
C GLN A 358 -2.80 -29.21 2.14
N THR A 359 -3.85 -29.97 2.46
CA THR A 359 -4.98 -29.52 3.29
C THR A 359 -4.53 -29.16 4.69
N TRP A 360 -3.65 -29.98 5.29
CA TRP A 360 -3.06 -29.68 6.59
C TRP A 360 -2.28 -28.36 6.57
N ARG A 361 -1.42 -28.15 5.56
CA ARG A 361 -0.65 -26.91 5.41
C ARG A 361 -1.54 -25.70 5.17
N GLN A 362 -2.53 -25.84 4.29
CA GLN A 362 -3.47 -24.77 3.97
C GLN A 362 -4.35 -24.42 5.17
N GLY A 363 -4.75 -25.41 5.97
CA GLY A 363 -5.56 -25.20 7.18
C GLY A 363 -4.86 -24.33 8.22
N TYR A 364 -3.53 -24.36 8.28
CA TYR A 364 -2.75 -23.50 9.18
C TYR A 364 -2.80 -22.01 8.78
N ILE A 365 -3.06 -21.69 7.51
CA ILE A 365 -3.12 -20.29 7.04
C ILE A 365 -4.29 -19.54 7.68
N TYR A 366 -5.38 -20.25 8.01
CA TYR A 366 -6.60 -19.71 8.63
C TYR A 366 -6.49 -19.59 10.16
N LYS A 367 -5.27 -19.55 10.70
CA LYS A 367 -5.06 -19.52 12.15
C LYS A 367 -5.41 -18.17 12.77
N ASP A 368 -4.96 -17.07 12.16
CA ASP A 368 -5.12 -15.71 12.64
C ASP A 368 -4.96 -14.71 11.47
N ASP A 369 -5.43 -13.46 11.66
CA ASP A 369 -5.41 -12.42 10.63
C ASP A 369 -4.00 -12.14 10.07
N ASP A 370 -2.98 -12.09 10.94
CA ASP A 370 -1.60 -11.84 10.50
C ASP A 370 -1.10 -12.96 9.58
N THR A 371 -1.38 -14.23 9.93
CA THR A 371 -0.97 -15.40 9.15
C THR A 371 -1.66 -15.43 7.77
N ILE A 372 -2.97 -15.20 7.70
CA ILE A 372 -3.71 -15.27 6.43
C ILE A 372 -3.30 -14.14 5.48
N TRP A 373 -3.09 -12.93 5.99
CA TRP A 373 -2.72 -11.79 5.15
C TRP A 373 -1.26 -11.85 4.68
N ARG A 374 -0.32 -12.28 5.53
CA ARG A 374 1.07 -12.51 5.08
C ARG A 374 1.17 -13.63 4.04
N ALA A 375 0.42 -14.72 4.23
CA ALA A 375 0.35 -15.79 3.23
C ALA A 375 -0.26 -15.29 1.91
N THR A 376 -1.26 -14.40 1.99
CA THR A 376 -1.88 -13.76 0.83
C THR A 376 -0.88 -12.88 0.08
N LEU A 377 -0.13 -12.01 0.76
CA LEU A 377 0.90 -11.18 0.13
C LEU A 377 2.05 -12.00 -0.47
N ALA A 378 2.42 -13.13 0.13
CA ALA A 378 3.41 -14.03 -0.42
C ALA A 378 2.98 -14.62 -1.79
N MET A 379 1.68 -14.87 -1.97
CA MET A 379 1.12 -15.39 -3.22
C MET A 379 0.68 -14.30 -4.20
N ASN A 380 0.21 -13.17 -3.68
CA ASN A 380 -0.27 -12.03 -4.43
C ASN A 380 0.29 -10.73 -3.82
N PRO A 381 1.52 -10.32 -4.20
CA PRO A 381 2.15 -9.10 -3.68
C PRO A 381 1.43 -7.79 -4.03
N ARG A 382 0.35 -7.85 -4.83
CA ARG A 382 -0.49 -6.71 -5.20
C ARG A 382 -1.87 -6.75 -4.53
N ALA A 383 -2.08 -7.66 -3.57
CA ALA A 383 -3.30 -7.74 -2.78
C ALA A 383 -3.40 -6.53 -1.84
N TRP A 384 -3.91 -5.41 -2.35
CA TRP A 384 -4.03 -4.16 -1.60
C TRP A 384 -4.83 -4.32 -0.31
N VAL A 385 -5.83 -5.21 -0.28
CA VAL A 385 -6.61 -5.55 0.91
C VAL A 385 -5.71 -6.14 2.00
N ALA A 386 -4.78 -7.03 1.62
CA ALA A 386 -3.88 -7.65 2.59
C ALA A 386 -2.90 -6.62 3.20
N ASP A 387 -2.42 -5.68 2.38
CA ASP A 387 -1.62 -4.55 2.89
C ASP A 387 -2.44 -3.61 3.78
N GLU A 388 -3.69 -3.31 3.44
CA GLU A 388 -4.56 -2.48 4.27
C GLU A 388 -4.85 -3.11 5.63
N GLU A 389 -5.20 -4.40 5.66
CA GLU A 389 -5.52 -5.13 6.89
C GLU A 389 -4.28 -5.28 7.78
N LEU A 390 -3.11 -5.62 7.20
CA LEU A 390 -1.85 -5.64 7.96
C LEU A 390 -1.44 -4.26 8.44
N GLY A 391 -1.66 -3.22 7.65
CA GLY A 391 -1.41 -1.83 8.03
C GLY A 391 -2.26 -1.40 9.22
N THR A 392 -3.54 -1.76 9.21
CA THR A 392 -4.49 -1.51 10.30
C THR A 392 -4.07 -2.24 11.57
N ALA A 393 -3.76 -3.54 11.46
CA ALA A 393 -3.27 -4.32 12.59
C ALA A 393 -1.95 -3.77 13.17
N CYS A 394 -1.03 -3.28 12.32
CA CYS A 394 0.20 -2.62 12.78
C CYS A 394 -0.10 -1.30 13.50
N PHE A 395 -1.06 -0.52 13.00
CA PHE A 395 -1.45 0.76 13.62
C PHE A 395 -2.06 0.55 15.02
N GLU A 396 -2.92 -0.46 15.18
CA GLU A 396 -3.51 -0.84 16.47
C GLU A 396 -2.47 -1.35 17.48
N ARG A 397 -1.44 -2.05 17.00
CA ARG A 397 -0.30 -2.54 17.82
C ARG A 397 0.72 -1.45 18.17
N ASP A 398 0.41 -0.18 17.90
CA ASP A 398 1.32 0.97 18.09
C ASP A 398 2.64 0.84 17.32
N GLN A 399 2.58 0.27 16.11
CA GLN A 399 3.71 0.14 15.19
C GLN A 399 3.49 1.05 13.96
N PRO A 400 3.45 2.39 14.13
CA PRO A 400 2.99 3.29 13.10
C PRO A 400 3.93 3.33 11.88
N GLY A 401 5.22 3.01 12.06
CA GLY A 401 6.21 2.82 10.98
C GLY A 401 5.79 1.75 9.97
N GLN A 402 5.54 0.53 10.46
CA GLN A 402 5.11 -0.60 9.63
C GLN A 402 3.72 -0.36 9.02
N ALA A 403 2.81 0.27 9.79
CA ALA A 403 1.50 0.66 9.28
C ALA A 403 1.60 1.58 8.05
N ALA A 404 2.46 2.60 8.11
CA ALA A 404 2.67 3.51 6.99
C ALA A 404 3.28 2.80 5.77
N ASP A 405 4.19 1.86 5.96
CA ASP A 405 4.78 1.08 4.86
C ASP A 405 3.71 0.24 4.14
N HIS A 406 2.84 -0.43 4.91
CA HIS A 406 1.72 -1.21 4.37
C HIS A 406 0.66 -0.34 3.67
N PHE A 407 0.21 0.76 4.28
CA PHE A 407 -0.72 1.69 3.62
C PHE A 407 -0.13 2.31 2.35
N THR A 408 1.19 2.59 2.35
CA THR A 408 1.90 3.03 1.15
C THR A 408 1.91 1.96 0.06
N ALA A 409 2.10 0.68 0.42
CA ALA A 409 2.02 -0.42 -0.53
C ALA A 409 0.61 -0.57 -1.13
N ALA A 410 -0.44 -0.48 -0.30
CA ALA A 410 -1.84 -0.49 -0.77
C ALA A 410 -2.13 0.66 -1.76
N LEU A 411 -1.62 1.87 -1.47
CA LEU A 411 -1.75 3.05 -2.35
C LEU A 411 -1.03 2.90 -3.70
N ARG A 412 -0.03 2.02 -3.84
CA ARG A 412 0.58 1.74 -5.16
C ARG A 412 -0.42 1.08 -6.12
N THR A 413 -1.33 0.28 -5.58
CA THR A 413 -2.38 -0.39 -6.36
C THR A 413 -3.61 0.52 -6.49
N ARG A 414 -3.93 1.29 -5.45
CA ARG A 414 -5.10 2.19 -5.41
C ARG A 414 -4.70 3.64 -5.08
N PRO A 415 -4.06 4.38 -6.01
CA PRO A 415 -3.50 5.70 -5.72
C PRO A 415 -4.55 6.79 -5.44
N ARG A 416 -5.81 6.56 -5.82
CA ARG A 416 -6.94 7.48 -5.65
C ARG A 416 -7.90 7.05 -4.55
N ASP A 417 -7.46 6.17 -3.66
CA ASP A 417 -8.28 5.72 -2.53
C ASP A 417 -8.17 6.71 -1.38
N SER A 418 -9.24 7.46 -1.13
CA SER A 418 -9.25 8.52 -0.11
C SER A 418 -9.06 7.95 1.30
N GLU A 419 -9.61 6.78 1.59
CA GLU A 419 -9.53 6.15 2.92
C GLU A 419 -8.10 5.70 3.23
N LEU A 420 -7.40 5.11 2.25
CA LEU A 420 -5.99 4.74 2.42
C LEU A 420 -5.09 5.97 2.65
N HIS A 421 -5.40 7.12 2.01
CA HIS A 421 -4.69 8.38 2.31
C HIS A 421 -4.92 8.85 3.74
N VAL A 422 -6.15 8.74 4.27
CA VAL A 422 -6.47 9.06 5.67
C VAL A 422 -5.72 8.15 6.64
N ARG A 423 -5.72 6.83 6.39
CA ARG A 423 -5.03 5.84 7.24
C ARG A 423 -3.52 6.05 7.25
N LEU A 424 -2.93 6.31 6.08
CA LEU A 424 -1.52 6.67 5.99
C LEU A 424 -1.23 7.98 6.73
N ALA A 425 -2.10 8.98 6.60
CA ALA A 425 -1.95 10.26 7.29
C ALA A 425 -1.97 10.08 8.81
N ALA A 426 -2.90 9.29 9.34
CA ALA A 426 -2.98 8.95 10.76
C ALA A 426 -1.72 8.21 11.25
N ALA A 427 -1.24 7.23 10.48
CA ALA A 427 0.00 6.51 10.78
C ALA A 427 1.21 7.45 10.83
N LEU A 428 1.34 8.38 9.87
CA LEU A 428 2.43 9.36 9.82
C LEU A 428 2.36 10.35 10.99
N LYS A 429 1.17 10.84 11.34
CA LYS A 429 0.98 11.72 12.50
C LYS A 429 1.44 11.04 13.78
N ARG A 430 1.10 9.76 13.97
CA ARG A 430 1.53 8.95 15.13
C ARG A 430 3.03 8.69 15.17
N GLN A 431 3.73 8.76 14.03
CA GLN A 431 5.21 8.74 13.96
C GLN A 431 5.86 10.10 14.31
N GLY A 432 5.07 11.16 14.58
CA GLY A 432 5.58 12.53 14.74
C GLY A 432 5.83 13.25 13.41
N ARG A 433 5.50 12.65 12.26
CA ARG A 433 5.70 13.23 10.92
C ARG A 433 4.50 14.07 10.49
N LEU A 434 4.22 15.14 11.24
CA LEU A 434 3.02 15.96 11.08
C LEU A 434 2.89 16.58 9.67
N ASP A 435 3.98 17.07 9.09
CA ASP A 435 3.96 17.67 7.73
C ASP A 435 3.61 16.64 6.64
N ASP A 436 4.12 15.41 6.76
CA ASP A 436 3.76 14.32 5.84
C ASP A 436 2.30 13.90 6.01
N ALA A 437 1.84 13.83 7.27
CA ALA A 437 0.46 13.51 7.58
C ALA A 437 -0.51 14.53 6.96
N ILE A 438 -0.23 15.83 7.10
CA ILE A 438 -1.04 16.91 6.52
C ILE A 438 -1.10 16.78 5.00
N ARG A 439 0.03 16.51 4.31
CA ARG A 439 0.03 16.28 2.86
C ARG A 439 -0.87 15.13 2.44
N ARG A 440 -0.82 14.00 3.15
CA ARG A 440 -1.66 12.83 2.85
C ARG A 440 -3.14 13.09 3.13
N LEU A 441 -3.45 13.77 4.22
CA LEU A 441 -4.82 14.16 4.54
C LEU A 441 -5.37 15.18 3.52
N ALA A 442 -4.53 16.08 3.00
CA ALA A 442 -4.89 17.00 1.93
C ALA A 442 -5.24 16.25 0.63
N GLN A 443 -4.46 15.23 0.26
CA GLN A 443 -4.78 14.34 -0.87
C GLN A 443 -6.12 13.62 -0.67
N ALA A 444 -6.43 13.17 0.55
CA ALA A 444 -7.73 12.58 0.85
C ALA A 444 -8.87 13.59 0.65
N ALA A 445 -8.68 14.84 1.08
CA ALA A 445 -9.66 15.92 0.95
C ALA A 445 -9.85 16.38 -0.51
N GLU A 446 -8.81 16.32 -1.35
CA GLU A 446 -8.92 16.55 -2.80
C GLU A 446 -9.78 15.48 -3.49
N LEU A 447 -9.66 14.22 -3.06
CA LEU A 447 -10.46 13.11 -3.59
C LEU A 447 -11.92 13.16 -3.11
N ARG A 448 -12.17 13.69 -1.91
CA ARG A 448 -13.50 13.88 -1.32
C ARG A 448 -13.74 15.33 -0.91
N PRO A 449 -13.90 16.27 -1.86
CA PRO A 449 -13.92 17.72 -1.58
C PRO A 449 -15.17 18.21 -0.84
N LYS A 450 -16.17 17.35 -0.66
CA LYS A 450 -17.41 17.62 0.09
C LYS A 450 -17.46 16.94 1.46
N ASP A 451 -16.38 16.27 1.87
CA ASP A 451 -16.28 15.68 3.20
C ASP A 451 -15.82 16.76 4.20
N ALA A 452 -16.75 17.26 5.01
CA ALA A 452 -16.47 18.26 6.03
C ALA A 452 -15.52 17.75 7.13
N GLY A 453 -15.55 16.44 7.42
CA GLY A 453 -14.71 15.81 8.43
C GLY A 453 -13.23 15.86 8.06
N LEU A 454 -12.89 15.68 6.79
CA LEU A 454 -11.50 15.81 6.30
C LEU A 454 -10.98 17.25 6.41
N HIS A 455 -11.80 18.23 6.05
CA HIS A 455 -11.43 19.65 6.17
C HIS A 455 -11.32 20.09 7.64
N ASN A 456 -12.15 19.54 8.53
CA ASN A 456 -12.04 19.76 9.97
C ASN A 456 -10.73 19.16 10.54
N ALA A 457 -10.41 17.92 10.17
CA ALA A 457 -9.17 17.27 10.58
C ALA A 457 -7.92 18.03 10.07
N LEU A 458 -7.94 18.50 8.81
CA LEU A 458 -6.90 19.36 8.26
C LEU A 458 -6.75 20.66 9.04
N GLY A 459 -7.87 21.31 9.39
CA GLY A 459 -7.87 22.51 10.22
C GLY A 459 -7.15 22.29 11.55
N GLY A 460 -7.48 21.20 12.24
CA GLY A 460 -6.85 20.84 13.51
C GLY A 460 -5.37 20.55 13.38
N TRP A 461 -4.95 19.83 12.33
CA TRP A 461 -3.55 19.47 12.16
C TRP A 461 -2.69 20.65 11.73
N TRP A 462 -3.23 21.57 10.93
CA TRP A 462 -2.57 22.84 10.63
C TRP A 462 -2.43 23.72 11.88
N ALA A 463 -3.45 23.71 12.76
CA ALA A 463 -3.39 24.40 14.05
C ALA A 463 -2.29 23.84 14.95
N GLU A 464 -2.22 22.50 15.08
CA GLU A 464 -1.18 21.78 15.81
C GLU A 464 0.22 22.07 15.25
N ARG A 465 0.33 22.23 13.93
CA ARG A 465 1.58 22.61 13.27
C ARG A 465 1.97 24.09 13.49
N GLY A 466 1.05 24.92 13.96
CA GLY A 466 1.22 26.37 14.13
C GLY A 466 0.89 27.20 12.89
N ASN A 467 0.40 26.59 11.80
CA ASN A 467 -0.01 27.31 10.60
C ASN A 467 -1.47 27.76 10.70
N VAL A 468 -1.70 28.84 11.44
CA VAL A 468 -3.03 29.38 11.75
C VAL A 468 -3.80 29.79 10.48
N VAL A 469 -3.11 30.28 9.44
CA VAL A 469 -3.74 30.72 8.18
C VAL A 469 -4.40 29.54 7.45
N GLU A 470 -3.67 28.44 7.28
CA GLU A 470 -4.22 27.24 6.64
C GLU A 470 -5.26 26.56 7.54
N ALA A 471 -5.09 26.60 8.86
CA ALA A 471 -6.06 26.08 9.81
C ALA A 471 -7.43 26.76 9.66
N VAL A 472 -7.47 28.09 9.65
CA VAL A 472 -8.70 28.86 9.44
C VAL A 472 -9.32 28.58 8.08
N ARG A 473 -8.50 28.47 7.02
CA ARG A 473 -9.01 28.15 5.67
C ARG A 473 -9.69 26.78 5.64
N SER A 474 -9.06 25.76 6.22
CA SER A 474 -9.61 24.40 6.27
C SER A 474 -10.87 24.34 7.15
N TYR A 475 -10.89 24.98 8.32
CA TYR A 475 -12.08 25.04 9.15
C TYR A 475 -13.24 25.79 8.50
N ARG A 476 -12.99 26.92 7.82
CA ARG A 476 -14.02 27.63 7.03
C ARG A 476 -14.61 26.72 5.96
N ARG A 477 -13.76 25.95 5.27
CA ARG A 477 -14.24 25.00 4.26
C ARG A 477 -15.14 23.92 4.86
N ALA A 478 -14.81 23.39 6.03
CA ALA A 478 -15.66 22.45 6.75
C ALA A 478 -17.00 23.11 7.15
N LEU A 479 -16.96 24.33 7.68
CA LEU A 479 -18.14 25.09 8.09
C LEU A 479 -19.06 25.43 6.90
N ASP A 480 -18.51 25.74 5.72
CA ASP A 480 -19.30 25.98 4.50
C ASP A 480 -20.09 24.73 4.08
N LEU A 481 -19.55 23.55 4.33
CA LEU A 481 -20.20 22.26 4.03
C LEU A 481 -21.26 21.90 5.09
N LEU A 482 -21.01 22.24 6.36
CA LEU A 482 -21.90 21.98 7.49
C LEU A 482 -22.09 23.25 8.34
N PRO A 483 -22.97 24.19 7.94
CA PRO A 483 -23.09 25.52 8.55
C PRO A 483 -23.76 25.53 9.94
N ASN A 484 -24.34 24.41 10.36
CA ASN A 484 -25.07 24.28 11.63
C ASN A 484 -24.32 23.42 12.66
N GLU A 485 -23.03 23.13 12.44
CA GLU A 485 -22.18 22.45 13.41
C GLU A 485 -21.47 23.50 14.28
N GLU A 486 -21.83 23.55 15.57
CA GLU A 486 -21.37 24.59 16.49
C GLU A 486 -19.87 24.56 16.71
N TYR A 487 -19.24 23.38 16.77
CA TYR A 487 -17.81 23.25 17.00
C TYR A 487 -16.98 23.81 15.82
N LEU A 488 -17.47 23.72 14.58
CA LEU A 488 -16.80 24.30 13.41
C LEU A 488 -16.85 25.83 13.45
N ALA A 489 -18.03 26.38 13.75
CA ALA A 489 -18.21 27.82 13.91
C ALA A 489 -17.34 28.36 15.07
N ASN A 490 -17.26 27.59 16.16
CA ASN A 490 -16.42 27.91 17.31
C ASN A 490 -14.93 27.90 16.97
N ASN A 491 -14.42 26.88 16.28
CA ASN A 491 -13.00 26.78 15.91
C ASN A 491 -12.56 27.98 15.05
N VAL A 492 -13.38 28.37 14.07
CA VAL A 492 -13.11 29.56 13.26
C VAL A 492 -13.20 30.83 14.12
N ALA A 493 -14.27 31.00 14.90
CA ALA A 493 -14.44 32.20 15.73
C ALA A 493 -13.30 32.40 16.73
N TRP A 494 -12.85 31.33 17.38
CA TRP A 494 -11.74 31.34 18.32
C TRP A 494 -10.45 31.81 17.65
N MET A 495 -10.11 31.25 16.49
CA MET A 495 -8.91 31.65 15.73
C MET A 495 -8.97 33.10 15.26
N LEU A 496 -10.13 33.55 14.75
CA LEU A 496 -10.32 34.95 14.32
C LEU A 496 -10.27 35.93 15.50
N ALA A 497 -10.62 35.51 16.71
CA ALA A 497 -10.60 36.37 17.90
C ALA A 497 -9.23 36.42 18.59
N THR A 498 -8.52 35.29 18.65
CA THR A 498 -7.38 35.10 19.56
C THR A 498 -6.02 34.97 18.86
N SER A 499 -5.99 34.82 17.53
CA SER A 499 -4.75 34.59 16.78
C SER A 499 -3.70 35.67 17.06
N PRO A 500 -2.41 35.30 17.24
CA PRO A 500 -1.32 36.27 17.34
C PRO A 500 -1.09 37.02 16.02
N ILE A 501 -1.47 36.42 14.88
CA ILE A 501 -1.30 36.95 13.53
C ILE A 501 -2.41 37.95 13.22
N THR A 502 -2.05 39.19 12.90
CA THR A 502 -3.01 40.28 12.69
C THR A 502 -3.89 40.07 11.47
N GLU A 503 -3.34 39.49 10.40
CA GLU A 503 -4.00 39.23 9.13
C GLU A 503 -5.09 38.15 9.22
N VAL A 504 -5.03 37.30 10.25
CA VAL A 504 -6.03 36.27 10.52
C VAL A 504 -7.17 36.84 11.35
N ARG A 505 -6.95 37.87 12.18
CA ARG A 505 -7.96 38.36 13.11
C ARG A 505 -9.09 39.11 12.39
N ASP A 506 -10.32 38.82 12.78
CA ASP A 506 -11.54 39.51 12.32
C ASP A 506 -12.58 39.51 13.43
N GLY A 507 -12.58 40.57 14.25
CA GLY A 507 -13.51 40.71 15.39
C GLY A 507 -14.99 40.66 15.00
N PRO A 508 -15.46 41.43 14.00
CA PRO A 508 -16.84 41.37 13.54
C PRO A 508 -17.28 39.98 13.09
N GLU A 509 -16.47 39.27 12.30
CA GLU A 509 -16.81 37.92 11.87
C GLU A 509 -16.74 36.91 13.03
N ALA A 510 -15.72 37.01 13.90
CA ALA A 510 -15.60 36.18 15.09
C ALA A 510 -16.86 36.27 15.97
N VAL A 511 -17.38 37.48 16.19
CA VAL A 511 -18.63 37.70 16.96
C VAL A 511 -19.81 37.02 16.28
N ARG A 512 -19.97 37.22 14.95
CA ARG A 512 -21.08 36.61 14.20
C ARG A 512 -21.09 35.10 14.31
N LEU A 513 -19.92 34.46 14.18
CA LEU A 513 -19.75 33.01 14.24
C LEU A 513 -19.93 32.47 15.67
N ALA A 514 -19.35 33.13 16.67
CA ALA A 514 -19.49 32.73 18.07
C ALA A 514 -20.93 32.88 18.58
N GLU A 515 -21.64 33.96 18.21
CA GLU A 515 -23.06 34.12 18.54
C GLU A 515 -23.92 33.04 17.88
N HIS A 516 -23.57 32.62 16.66
CA HIS A 516 -24.24 31.51 15.99
C HIS A 516 -24.03 30.18 16.72
N ALA A 517 -22.79 29.85 17.09
CA ALA A 517 -22.47 28.66 17.86
C ALA A 517 -23.22 28.61 19.21
N VAL A 518 -23.22 29.72 19.96
CA VAL A 518 -23.96 29.83 21.24
C VAL A 518 -25.48 29.76 21.03
N ARG A 519 -26.03 30.22 19.90
CA ARG A 519 -27.48 30.05 19.63
C ARG A 519 -27.86 28.58 19.40
N LEU A 520 -26.97 27.80 18.79
CA LEU A 520 -27.19 26.37 18.56
C LEU A 520 -27.11 25.59 19.88
N VAL A 521 -26.09 25.87 20.69
CA VAL A 521 -25.82 25.18 21.96
C VAL A 521 -25.58 26.20 23.08
N GLY A 522 -26.66 26.78 23.60
CA GLY A 522 -26.62 27.93 24.52
C GLY A 522 -26.14 27.68 25.94
N HIS A 523 -25.68 26.46 26.25
CA HIS A 523 -25.25 26.07 27.59
C HIS A 523 -23.80 25.55 27.65
N ASP A 524 -23.08 25.49 26.53
CA ASP A 524 -21.67 25.08 26.53
C ASP A 524 -20.78 26.26 26.99
N PRO A 525 -20.05 26.12 28.10
CA PRO A 525 -19.23 27.20 28.63
C PRO A 525 -18.03 27.57 27.73
N GLN A 526 -17.51 26.64 26.92
CA GLN A 526 -16.40 26.90 26.00
C GLN A 526 -16.85 27.79 24.83
N LEU A 527 -18.05 27.54 24.28
CA LEU A 527 -18.64 28.40 23.25
C LEU A 527 -18.91 29.82 23.76
N ILE A 528 -19.37 29.94 25.01
CA ILE A 528 -19.63 31.23 25.66
C ILE A 528 -18.31 31.99 25.89
N ASP A 529 -17.24 31.31 26.27
CA ASP A 529 -15.93 31.93 26.43
C ASP A 529 -15.32 32.39 25.08
N THR A 530 -15.48 31.61 24.01
CA THR A 530 -15.11 32.04 22.65
C THR A 530 -15.86 33.31 22.25
N LEU A 531 -17.16 33.41 22.59
CA LEU A 531 -17.93 34.63 22.36
C LEU A 531 -17.39 35.82 23.17
N ALA A 532 -16.95 35.61 24.41
CA ALA A 532 -16.30 36.65 25.19
C ALA A 532 -15.00 37.12 24.54
N ALA A 533 -14.16 36.20 24.05
CA ALA A 533 -12.94 36.52 23.30
C ALA A 533 -13.25 37.30 22.01
N ALA A 534 -14.27 36.91 21.27
CA ALA A 534 -14.71 37.60 20.06
C ALA A 534 -15.21 39.02 20.34
N TYR A 535 -15.99 39.23 21.41
CA TYR A 535 -16.39 40.57 21.83
C TYR A 535 -15.19 41.44 22.21
N ALA A 536 -14.19 40.88 22.89
CA ALA A 536 -12.97 41.60 23.23
C ALA A 536 -12.19 42.02 21.97
N GLU A 537 -12.08 41.14 20.95
CA GLU A 537 -11.45 41.48 19.67
C GLU A 537 -12.21 42.58 18.91
N ALA A 538 -13.54 42.58 18.97
CA ALA A 538 -14.38 43.63 18.39
C ALA A 538 -14.39 44.94 19.20
N GLY A 539 -13.59 45.05 20.28
CA GLY A 539 -13.52 46.23 21.15
C GLY A 539 -14.69 46.39 22.14
N ARG A 540 -15.57 45.40 22.24
CA ARG A 540 -16.78 45.39 23.08
C ARG A 540 -16.48 44.81 24.47
N PHE A 541 -15.57 45.44 25.20
CA PHE A 541 -15.01 44.88 26.46
C PHE A 541 -16.03 44.70 27.58
N ASP A 542 -17.06 45.56 27.69
CA ASP A 542 -18.09 45.42 28.72
C ASP A 542 -18.94 44.16 28.48
N GLN A 543 -19.25 43.87 27.21
CA GLN A 543 -19.93 42.64 26.80
C GLN A 543 -19.03 41.43 26.97
N ALA A 544 -17.73 41.56 26.65
CA ALA A 544 -16.75 40.48 26.84
C ALA A 544 -16.65 40.07 28.32
N ALA A 545 -16.51 41.02 29.25
CA ALA A 545 -16.41 40.72 30.69
C ALA A 545 -17.71 40.11 31.24
N ALA A 546 -18.89 40.63 30.85
CA ALA A 546 -20.16 40.04 31.25
C ALA A 546 -20.34 38.61 30.71
N THR A 547 -19.93 38.37 29.47
CA THR A 547 -20.03 37.04 28.82
C THR A 547 -19.04 36.04 29.43
N ALA A 548 -17.82 36.45 29.75
CA ALA A 548 -16.83 35.61 30.44
C ALA A 548 -17.26 35.20 31.85
N ARG A 549 -17.89 36.10 32.64
CA ARG A 549 -18.50 35.71 33.93
C ARG A 549 -19.59 34.65 33.76
N ARG A 550 -20.41 34.79 32.71
CA ARG A 550 -21.45 33.82 32.38
C ARG A 550 -20.86 32.46 31.97
N ALA A 551 -19.72 32.44 31.27
CA ALA A 551 -18.99 31.21 30.96
C ALA A 551 -18.51 30.49 32.23
N ILE A 552 -17.94 31.24 33.19
CA ILE A 552 -17.47 30.70 34.49
C ILE A 552 -18.63 30.15 35.32
N GLU A 553 -19.74 30.89 35.42
CA GLU A 553 -20.96 30.43 36.11
C GLU A 553 -21.50 29.14 35.49
N CYS A 554 -21.48 29.07 34.15
CA CYS A 554 -21.92 27.87 33.44
C CYS A 554 -20.98 26.69 33.69
N ALA A 555 -19.66 26.88 33.61
CA ALA A 555 -18.66 25.85 33.88
C ALA A 555 -18.82 25.27 35.29
N ARG A 556 -19.00 26.12 36.31
CA ARG A 556 -19.25 25.69 37.69
C ARG A 556 -20.57 24.95 37.86
N LYS A 557 -21.61 25.33 37.10
CA LYS A 557 -22.93 24.69 37.15
C LYS A 557 -22.91 23.26 36.59
N TRP A 558 -22.00 22.97 35.66
CA TRP A 558 -21.87 21.67 34.98
C TRP A 558 -20.63 20.87 35.43
N ASP A 559 -20.05 21.21 36.60
CA ASP A 559 -18.88 20.55 37.20
C ASP A 559 -17.64 20.46 36.27
N GLN A 560 -17.40 21.49 35.46
CA GLN A 560 -16.22 21.63 34.57
C GLN A 560 -15.18 22.59 35.16
N ASP A 561 -14.65 22.24 36.34
CA ASP A 561 -13.77 23.11 37.14
C ASP A 561 -12.41 23.40 36.47
N ASP A 562 -11.96 22.53 35.56
CA ASP A 562 -10.73 22.70 34.77
C ASP A 562 -10.76 23.93 33.86
N LEU A 563 -11.95 24.39 33.46
CA LEU A 563 -12.15 25.56 32.60
C LEU A 563 -12.19 26.89 33.35
N VAL A 564 -12.49 26.86 34.66
CA VAL A 564 -12.74 28.05 35.47
C VAL A 564 -11.50 28.95 35.52
N GLN A 565 -10.33 28.38 35.82
CA GLN A 565 -9.10 29.14 35.96
C GLN A 565 -8.67 29.84 34.64
N PRO A 566 -8.66 29.16 33.47
CA PRO A 566 -8.43 29.82 32.17
C PRO A 566 -9.41 30.97 31.89
N PHE A 567 -10.70 30.80 32.18
CA PHE A 567 -11.72 31.82 31.94
C PHE A 567 -11.55 33.02 32.88
N GLU A 568 -11.21 32.81 34.15
CA GLU A 568 -10.92 33.88 35.09
C GLU A 568 -9.69 34.71 34.66
N ALA A 569 -8.65 34.06 34.14
CA ALA A 569 -7.48 34.74 33.60
C ALA A 569 -7.85 35.64 32.39
N ARG A 570 -8.71 35.16 31.50
CA ARG A 570 -9.21 35.95 30.35
C ARG A 570 -10.15 37.07 30.77
N LEU A 571 -11.04 36.83 31.73
CA LEU A 571 -11.93 37.86 32.31
C LEU A 571 -11.12 39.05 32.84
N HIS A 572 -10.03 38.78 33.56
CA HIS A 572 -9.15 39.83 34.09
C HIS A 572 -8.49 40.68 33.00
N LEU A 573 -8.18 40.09 31.84
CA LEU A 573 -7.70 40.85 30.67
C LEU A 573 -8.81 41.74 30.12
N TYR A 574 -10.03 41.22 29.98
CA TYR A 574 -11.16 41.95 29.42
C TYR A 574 -11.58 43.14 30.31
N GLU A 575 -11.55 42.99 31.64
CA GLU A 575 -11.80 44.07 32.60
C GLU A 575 -10.75 45.19 32.52
N ARG A 576 -9.53 44.85 32.10
CA ARG A 576 -8.44 45.81 31.83
C ARG A 576 -8.45 46.32 30.39
N ARG A 577 -9.52 46.06 29.63
CA ARG A 577 -9.69 46.43 28.22
C ARG A 577 -8.57 45.90 27.32
N ARG A 578 -8.08 44.69 27.59
CA ARG A 578 -7.08 43.99 26.78
C ARG A 578 -7.70 42.72 26.20
N PRO A 579 -7.60 42.48 24.89
CA PRO A 579 -8.06 41.23 24.32
C PRO A 579 -7.08 40.10 24.65
N TYR A 580 -7.57 38.87 24.67
CA TYR A 580 -6.74 37.69 24.83
C TYR A 580 -6.05 37.37 23.50
N ARG A 581 -4.80 36.92 23.58
CA ARG A 581 -4.04 36.39 22.45
C ARG A 581 -3.51 35.04 22.88
N GLU A 582 -3.69 34.05 22.03
CA GLU A 582 -2.90 32.84 22.19
C GLU A 582 -1.43 33.22 22.10
N LEU A 583 -0.62 32.59 22.96
CA LEU A 583 0.82 32.64 22.78
C LEU A 583 1.08 32.18 21.35
N ALA A 584 1.92 32.91 20.62
CA ALA A 584 2.49 32.32 19.41
C ALA A 584 3.01 30.94 19.83
N PRO A 585 2.68 29.87 19.09
CA PRO A 585 3.45 28.64 19.24
C PRO A 585 4.91 29.08 19.28
N ASP A 586 5.72 28.51 20.18
CA ASP A 586 7.16 28.71 20.07
C ASP A 586 7.49 28.57 18.58
N PRO A 587 8.16 29.58 17.95
CA PRO A 587 8.58 29.41 16.56
C PRO A 587 9.22 28.04 16.55
N PRO A 588 8.70 27.11 15.70
CA PRO A 588 8.86 25.67 15.90
C PRO A 588 10.28 25.48 16.30
N THR A 589 10.55 24.95 17.52
CA THR A 589 11.92 24.77 18.04
C THR A 589 12.74 24.45 16.83
N GLU A 590 13.57 25.40 16.37
CA GLU A 590 14.17 25.31 15.03
C GLU A 590 14.72 23.90 15.03
N ASP A 591 14.15 23.04 14.17
CA ASP A 591 14.53 21.63 14.16
C ASP A 591 16.06 21.69 14.15
N PRO A 592 16.75 21.19 15.20
CA PRO A 592 18.18 21.44 15.33
C PRO A 592 18.94 20.89 14.13
N HIS A 593 18.29 20.01 13.36
CA HIS A 593 18.74 19.39 12.14
C HIS A 593 18.36 20.17 10.87
N VAL A 594 17.68 21.33 10.96
CA VAL A 594 17.28 22.20 9.85
C VAL A 594 17.68 23.66 10.08
N ILE A 595 18.51 24.19 9.20
CA ILE A 595 18.98 25.58 9.25
C ILE A 595 18.52 26.34 8.02
N ARG A 596 17.89 27.51 8.22
CA ARG A 596 17.49 28.42 7.13
C ARG A 596 18.43 29.62 7.06
N ILE A 597 18.88 29.96 5.86
CA ILE A 597 19.76 31.11 5.60
C ILE A 597 19.27 31.86 4.36
N GLU A 598 19.19 33.18 4.47
CA GLU A 598 18.94 34.07 3.35
C GLU A 598 20.10 35.07 3.25
N HIS A 599 20.71 35.17 2.07
CA HIS A 599 21.82 36.09 1.82
C HIS A 599 21.92 36.41 0.32
N GLY A 600 22.10 37.70 -0.01
CA GLY A 600 22.04 38.17 -1.39
C GLY A 600 20.65 37.96 -1.99
N ASN A 601 20.57 37.35 -3.16
CA ASN A 601 19.34 36.95 -3.83
C ASN A 601 18.98 35.49 -3.56
N LEU A 602 19.63 34.81 -2.61
CA LEU A 602 19.36 33.39 -2.33
C LEU A 602 18.72 33.19 -0.96
N ARG A 603 17.76 32.27 -0.91
CA ARG A 603 17.24 31.67 0.31
C ARG A 603 17.43 30.16 0.23
N ALA A 604 18.14 29.59 1.20
CA ALA A 604 18.45 28.17 1.26
C ALA A 604 17.98 27.56 2.58
N VAL A 605 17.51 26.31 2.50
CA VAL A 605 17.22 25.45 3.64
C VAL A 605 18.26 24.33 3.64
N PHE A 606 18.92 24.11 4.76
CA PHE A 606 19.90 23.05 4.95
C PHE A 606 19.37 22.06 5.96
N GLN A 607 19.70 20.78 5.77
CA GLN A 607 19.27 19.71 6.65
C GLN A 607 20.41 18.72 6.96
N ASP A 608 20.39 18.10 8.15
CA ASP A 608 21.22 16.93 8.48
C ASP A 608 20.38 15.67 8.75
N ASN A 609 21.06 14.54 8.91
CA ASN A 609 20.43 13.22 9.07
C ASN A 609 20.78 12.56 10.41
N ALA A 610 21.19 13.33 11.43
CA ALA A 610 21.67 12.79 12.70
C ALA A 610 20.61 11.94 13.42
N GLU A 611 19.32 12.29 13.30
CA GLU A 611 18.22 11.56 13.95
C GLU A 611 17.61 10.45 13.09
N SER A 612 17.81 10.47 11.77
CA SER A 612 17.19 9.51 10.87
C SER A 612 17.99 9.30 9.58
N PRO A 613 18.42 8.06 9.28
CA PRO A 613 19.10 7.73 8.03
C PRO A 613 18.16 7.76 6.81
N LYS A 614 16.86 8.05 7.01
CA LYS A 614 15.88 8.22 5.93
C LYS A 614 15.85 9.66 5.38
N VAL A 615 16.55 10.59 6.04
CA VAL A 615 16.70 11.99 5.62
C VAL A 615 18.08 12.17 4.97
N LEU A 616 18.18 13.04 3.95
CA LEU A 616 19.43 13.39 3.28
C LEU A 616 20.06 14.63 3.91
N SER A 617 21.38 14.62 4.12
CA SER A 617 22.12 15.79 4.62
C SER A 617 22.65 16.64 3.48
N GLY A 618 22.40 17.95 3.49
CA GLY A 618 22.83 18.85 2.42
C GLY A 618 21.97 20.10 2.32
N ILE A 619 21.88 20.63 1.10
CA ILE A 619 20.93 21.68 0.76
C ILE A 619 19.58 21.01 0.48
N ASP A 620 18.56 21.27 1.28
CA ASP A 620 17.20 20.73 1.09
C ASP A 620 16.43 21.54 0.03
N SER A 621 16.47 22.88 0.17
CA SER A 621 15.80 23.81 -0.76
C SER A 621 16.70 24.98 -1.15
N LEU A 622 16.55 25.48 -2.38
CA LEU A 622 17.27 26.66 -2.86
C LEU A 622 16.38 27.52 -3.77
N PHE A 623 16.16 28.77 -3.35
CA PHE A 623 15.36 29.76 -4.07
C PHE A 623 16.22 30.95 -4.47
N ASN A 624 15.94 31.53 -5.65
CA ASN A 624 16.40 32.87 -6.00
C ASN A 624 15.27 33.85 -5.70
N VAL A 625 15.36 34.59 -4.59
CA VAL A 625 14.28 35.45 -4.08
C VAL A 625 13.98 36.65 -4.99
N LYS A 626 14.87 36.97 -5.93
CA LYS A 626 14.69 38.07 -6.87
C LYS A 626 14.07 37.60 -8.19
N ASP A 627 14.67 36.60 -8.81
CA ASP A 627 14.35 36.20 -10.18
C ASP A 627 13.28 35.10 -10.25
N ALA A 628 13.15 34.27 -9.20
CA ALA A 628 12.20 33.16 -9.11
C ALA A 628 11.87 32.78 -7.64
N PRO A 629 11.18 33.65 -6.86
CA PRO A 629 10.97 33.46 -5.42
C PRO A 629 10.12 32.23 -5.05
N ASP A 630 9.27 31.78 -5.98
CA ASP A 630 8.36 30.63 -5.81
C ASP A 630 8.87 29.37 -6.53
N PHE A 631 10.18 29.30 -6.82
CA PHE A 631 10.80 28.16 -7.48
C PHE A 631 11.93 27.59 -6.65
N ASP A 632 11.67 26.42 -6.08
CA ASP A 632 12.71 25.60 -5.48
C ASP A 632 13.47 24.86 -6.57
N ALA A 633 14.79 24.98 -6.55
CA ALA A 633 15.69 24.26 -7.45
C ALA A 633 15.63 22.74 -7.26
N TYR A 634 15.19 22.25 -6.08
CA TYR A 634 15.28 20.85 -5.68
C TYR A 634 13.92 20.18 -5.45
N ASP A 635 13.88 18.85 -5.61
CA ASP A 635 12.65 18.05 -5.80
C ASP A 635 11.73 18.01 -4.55
N PRO A 636 10.51 18.59 -4.63
CA PRO A 636 9.63 18.78 -3.48
C PRO A 636 8.69 17.59 -3.20
N ASP A 637 8.70 16.53 -4.03
CA ASP A 637 7.68 15.47 -4.00
C ASP A 637 7.72 14.60 -2.73
N SER A 638 8.82 14.64 -1.95
CA SER A 638 8.95 13.89 -0.70
C SER A 638 10.07 14.48 0.18
N PRO A 639 9.77 15.04 1.37
CA PRO A 639 10.80 15.50 2.28
C PRO A 639 11.76 14.39 2.68
N GLY A 640 13.07 14.68 2.62
CA GLY A 640 14.15 13.72 2.85
C GLY A 640 14.39 12.71 1.71
N ALA A 641 13.60 12.69 0.64
CA ALA A 641 13.80 11.74 -0.47
C ALA A 641 14.83 12.23 -1.51
N SER A 642 15.10 13.52 -1.54
CA SER A 642 16.08 14.20 -2.41
C SER A 642 16.50 15.50 -1.74
N ALA A 643 17.79 15.63 -1.42
CA ALA A 643 18.40 16.93 -1.20
C ALA A 643 18.89 17.45 -2.56
N GLY A 644 19.17 18.74 -2.66
CA GLY A 644 20.07 19.29 -3.67
C GLY A 644 21.47 18.69 -3.53
N ILE A 645 22.52 19.51 -3.44
CA ILE A 645 23.88 18.96 -3.29
C ILE A 645 23.99 18.19 -1.96
N ASN A 646 24.26 16.88 -2.05
CA ASN A 646 24.49 16.00 -0.90
C ASN A 646 25.58 14.96 -1.18
N PHE A 647 26.35 14.59 -0.15
CA PHE A 647 27.39 13.57 -0.27
C PHE A 647 26.78 12.17 -0.06
N GLU A 648 26.63 11.40 -1.15
CA GLU A 648 25.73 10.25 -1.18
C GLU A 648 26.44 8.88 -1.17
N HIS A 649 27.50 8.72 -1.98
CA HIS A 649 28.20 7.44 -2.15
C HIS A 649 29.71 7.56 -1.92
N ILE A 650 30.28 6.51 -1.32
CA ILE A 650 31.71 6.19 -1.46
C ILE A 650 31.75 4.85 -2.17
N ILE A 651 32.51 4.77 -3.26
CA ILE A 651 32.69 3.56 -4.06
C ILE A 651 34.19 3.29 -4.14
N ALA A 652 34.60 2.09 -3.74
CA ALA A 652 35.94 1.60 -4.02
C ALA A 652 35.91 0.63 -5.20
N GLY A 653 37.00 0.56 -5.96
CA GLY A 653 37.11 -0.25 -7.18
C GLY A 653 37.16 -1.76 -7.00
N HIS A 654 36.53 -2.32 -5.97
CA HIS A 654 36.49 -3.76 -5.64
C HIS A 654 35.16 -4.16 -5.01
N GLU A 655 34.93 -5.46 -4.76
CA GLU A 655 33.76 -5.97 -4.04
C GLU A 655 33.76 -5.53 -2.56
N ASN A 656 33.14 -4.39 -2.26
CA ASN A 656 32.86 -3.95 -0.90
C ASN A 656 31.35 -3.80 -0.69
N PRO A 657 30.75 -4.40 0.36
CA PRO A 657 29.32 -4.27 0.64
C PRO A 657 28.88 -2.84 0.95
N ASN A 658 29.82 -1.94 1.27
CA ASN A 658 29.57 -0.52 1.53
C ASN A 658 29.67 0.37 0.28
N ASN A 659 29.82 -0.20 -0.93
CA ASN A 659 29.86 0.56 -2.19
C ASN A 659 28.51 1.19 -2.60
N SER A 660 27.52 1.26 -1.69
CA SER A 660 26.19 1.78 -2.00
C SER A 660 25.58 2.53 -0.81
N PHE A 661 25.21 3.80 -1.00
CA PHE A 661 24.43 4.63 -0.07
C PHE A 661 24.97 4.71 1.36
N THR A 662 26.28 4.53 1.52
CA THR A 662 26.91 4.48 2.83
C THR A 662 27.05 5.86 3.47
N PRO A 663 27.60 6.90 2.81
CA PRO A 663 27.51 8.27 3.29
C PRO A 663 26.09 8.72 3.58
N ARG A 664 25.16 8.36 2.68
CA ARG A 664 23.73 8.67 2.80
C ARG A 664 23.08 8.17 4.08
N ARG A 665 23.45 6.97 4.54
CA ARG A 665 22.85 6.30 5.70
C ARG A 665 23.61 6.52 7.01
N GLY A 666 24.81 7.09 6.95
CA GLY A 666 25.61 7.44 8.13
C GLY A 666 25.29 8.86 8.63
N PRO A 667 25.37 9.12 9.95
CA PRO A 667 24.97 10.39 10.52
C PRO A 667 25.98 11.51 10.21
N PHE A 668 25.45 12.65 9.77
CA PHE A 668 26.10 13.94 9.75
C PHE A 668 25.49 14.84 10.80
N THR A 669 26.32 15.62 11.47
CA THR A 669 25.87 16.71 12.33
C THR A 669 26.12 18.04 11.63
N MET A 670 25.14 18.93 11.63
CA MET A 670 25.27 20.27 11.07
C MET A 670 25.57 21.32 12.13
N ARG A 671 26.37 22.31 11.74
CA ARG A 671 26.55 23.55 12.52
C ARG A 671 26.52 24.76 11.60
N ARG A 672 26.01 25.89 12.12
CA ARG A 672 26.08 27.18 11.43
C ARG A 672 27.53 27.68 11.39
N LEU A 673 27.96 28.27 10.28
CA LEU A 673 29.26 28.93 10.18
C LEU A 673 29.28 30.23 11.01
N PRO A 674 30.45 30.65 11.53
CA PRO A 674 30.55 31.83 12.42
C PRO A 674 30.05 33.14 11.82
N ASP A 675 30.14 33.29 10.49
CA ASP A 675 29.66 34.47 9.77
C ASP A 675 28.14 34.46 9.52
N GLY A 676 27.46 33.39 9.93
CA GLY A 676 26.00 33.22 9.81
C GLY A 676 25.51 32.95 8.38
N ARG A 677 26.39 32.97 7.38
CA ARG A 677 26.04 32.88 5.94
C ARG A 677 26.06 31.47 5.38
N GLY A 678 26.42 30.49 6.19
CA GLY A 678 26.54 29.12 5.75
C GLY A 678 26.40 28.10 6.85
N VAL A 679 26.52 26.84 6.46
CA VAL A 679 26.53 25.69 7.35
C VAL A 679 27.71 24.78 7.02
N GLN A 680 28.08 23.95 7.99
CA GLN A 680 29.05 22.88 7.82
C GLN A 680 28.47 21.59 8.37
N LEU A 681 28.41 20.58 7.50
CA LEU A 681 28.14 19.20 7.85
C LEU A 681 29.45 18.51 8.22
N VAL A 682 29.44 17.77 9.33
CA VAL A 682 30.61 17.04 9.83
C VAL A 682 30.24 15.58 10.04
N ARG A 683 31.09 14.68 9.57
CA ARG A 683 31.04 13.25 9.88
C ARG A 683 32.41 12.78 10.35
N ARG A 684 32.42 12.02 11.44
CA ARG A 684 33.64 11.44 12.01
C ARG A 684 33.92 10.09 11.34
N ALA A 685 35.20 9.70 11.27
CA ALA A 685 35.62 8.41 10.76
C ALA A 685 35.03 7.21 11.53
N ALA A 686 34.67 7.40 12.81
CA ALA A 686 34.00 6.37 13.61
C ALA A 686 32.54 6.13 13.18
N ASP A 687 31.90 7.14 12.58
CA ASP A 687 30.51 7.10 12.12
C ASP A 687 30.40 6.73 10.63
N ASP A 688 31.55 6.48 9.98
CA ASP A 688 31.67 6.11 8.57
C ASP A 688 32.27 4.70 8.45
N PRO A 689 31.60 3.71 7.84
CA PRO A 689 32.19 2.39 7.68
C PRO A 689 33.41 2.39 6.74
N TRP A 690 33.63 3.44 5.94
CA TRP A 690 34.89 3.67 5.18
C TRP A 690 36.02 4.26 6.02
N SER A 691 35.76 4.60 7.29
CA SER A 691 36.70 5.28 8.19
C SER A 691 37.22 6.61 7.63
N VAL A 692 36.34 7.43 7.06
CA VAL A 692 36.70 8.75 6.52
C VAL A 692 36.12 9.85 7.41
N ASP A 693 36.99 10.72 7.93
CA ASP A 693 36.53 12.01 8.48
C ASP A 693 36.18 12.92 7.31
N SER A 694 35.00 13.55 7.32
CA SER A 694 34.60 14.43 6.23
C SER A 694 33.84 15.66 6.71
N THR A 695 34.08 16.79 6.03
CA THR A 695 33.35 18.03 6.21
C THR A 695 32.85 18.54 4.87
N LEU A 696 31.60 18.99 4.84
CA LEU A 696 30.98 19.60 3.66
C LEU A 696 30.37 20.93 4.08
N SER A 697 30.93 22.03 3.57
CA SER A 697 30.52 23.39 3.91
C SER A 697 29.76 24.01 2.75
N TYR A 698 28.68 24.74 3.06
CA TYR A 698 27.91 25.54 2.11
C TYR A 698 27.88 26.97 2.59
N THR A 699 28.26 27.94 1.76
CA THR A 699 28.26 29.36 2.10
C THR A 699 27.52 30.16 1.04
N LEU A 700 26.48 30.89 1.43
CA LEU A 700 25.79 31.81 0.52
C LEU A 700 26.65 33.06 0.30
N VAL A 701 26.84 33.41 -0.97
CA VAL A 701 27.62 34.57 -1.40
C VAL A 701 26.79 35.41 -2.36
N ALA A 702 26.66 36.70 -2.05
CA ALA A 702 25.91 37.62 -2.88
C ALA A 702 26.58 37.79 -4.27
N PRO A 703 25.80 38.02 -5.34
CA PRO A 703 24.34 38.09 -5.34
C PRO A 703 23.64 36.73 -5.41
N HIS A 704 24.19 35.69 -6.03
CA HIS A 704 23.43 34.45 -6.30
C HIS A 704 24.30 33.17 -6.31
N TYR A 705 25.31 33.13 -5.45
CA TYR A 705 26.31 32.07 -5.41
C TYR A 705 26.19 31.23 -4.14
N VAL A 706 26.48 29.93 -4.25
CA VAL A 706 26.73 29.04 -3.12
C VAL A 706 28.13 28.46 -3.27
N ASP A 707 29.04 28.83 -2.37
CA ASP A 707 30.36 28.23 -2.29
C ASP A 707 30.27 26.90 -1.53
N VAL A 708 30.77 25.83 -2.15
CA VAL A 708 30.78 24.47 -1.61
C VAL A 708 32.23 24.05 -1.38
N GLU A 709 32.53 23.60 -0.16
CA GLU A 709 33.86 23.08 0.17
C GLU A 709 33.74 21.69 0.80
N PHE A 710 34.28 20.69 0.13
CA PHE A 710 34.35 19.33 0.65
C PHE A 710 35.79 19.02 1.07
N ARG A 711 35.97 18.49 2.27
CA ARG A 711 37.25 17.94 2.72
C ARG A 711 37.05 16.58 3.33
N CYS A 712 37.98 15.67 3.09
CA CYS A 712 37.97 14.38 3.74
C CYS A 712 39.38 13.85 4.06
N ARG A 713 39.46 12.99 5.06
CA ARG A 713 40.68 12.32 5.50
C ARG A 713 40.40 10.85 5.81
N PRO A 714 40.82 9.92 4.95
CA PRO A 714 40.73 8.48 5.20
C PRO A 714 41.67 8.07 6.36
N ARG A 715 41.13 7.42 7.38
CA ARG A 715 41.89 6.91 8.54
C ARG A 715 42.38 5.48 8.37
N ASP A 716 41.85 4.77 7.39
CA ASP A 716 42.22 3.41 7.05
C ASP A 716 42.20 3.23 5.52
N ALA A 717 43.38 3.36 4.91
CA ALA A 717 43.52 3.18 3.45
C ALA A 717 43.25 1.73 3.01
N GLY A 718 43.37 0.75 3.92
CA GLY A 718 43.13 -0.66 3.63
C GLY A 718 41.69 -0.96 3.21
N LYS A 719 40.73 -0.10 3.57
CA LYS A 719 39.32 -0.24 3.21
C LYS A 719 39.03 -0.01 1.72
N PHE A 720 39.94 0.61 0.97
CA PHE A 720 39.78 0.95 -0.45
C PHE A 720 40.34 -0.12 -1.41
N GLY A 721 40.67 -1.30 -0.89
CA GLY A 721 41.12 -2.45 -1.67
C GLY A 721 42.52 -2.27 -2.25
N LYS A 722 42.98 -3.27 -3.01
CA LYS A 722 44.37 -3.31 -3.52
C LYS A 722 44.68 -2.21 -4.53
N ARG A 723 43.67 -1.77 -5.28
CA ARG A 723 43.80 -0.69 -6.27
C ARG A 723 43.80 0.70 -5.62
N GLY A 724 43.25 0.81 -4.40
CA GLY A 724 43.30 2.00 -3.58
C GLY A 724 42.52 3.19 -4.14
N CYS A 725 41.61 3.02 -5.10
CA CYS A 725 40.82 4.13 -5.64
C CYS A 725 39.54 4.36 -4.83
N ALA A 726 39.10 5.62 -4.76
CA ALA A 726 37.85 6.02 -4.12
C ALA A 726 37.10 7.03 -4.99
N ILE A 727 35.81 6.78 -5.21
CA ILE A 727 34.88 7.69 -5.86
C ILE A 727 33.94 8.23 -4.78
N PHE A 728 34.00 9.53 -4.55
CA PHE A 728 33.11 10.26 -3.67
C PHE A 728 32.01 10.91 -4.53
N SER A 729 30.80 10.34 -4.50
CA SER A 729 29.68 10.79 -5.34
C SER A 729 28.82 11.81 -4.60
N PHE A 730 28.55 12.92 -5.28
CA PHE A 730 27.69 14.00 -4.81
C PHE A 730 26.49 14.09 -5.72
N CYS A 731 25.32 13.91 -5.14
CA CYS A 731 24.08 13.93 -5.89
C CYS A 731 23.43 15.30 -5.78
N ASN A 732 22.66 15.66 -6.80
CA ASN A 732 22.06 16.97 -6.97
C ASN A 732 20.78 16.81 -7.78
N TYR A 733 19.69 16.52 -7.06
CA TYR A 733 18.40 16.16 -7.63
C TYR A 733 17.58 17.41 -7.98
N MET A 734 17.39 17.66 -9.28
CA MET A 734 16.76 18.88 -9.76
C MET A 734 15.24 18.77 -9.87
N ASN A 735 14.56 19.87 -9.54
CA ASN A 735 13.13 20.04 -9.76
C ASN A 735 12.83 20.70 -11.11
N ASP A 736 11.90 20.10 -11.86
CA ASP A 736 11.32 20.61 -13.10
C ASP A 736 12.35 21.31 -14.03
N ALA A 737 13.26 20.52 -14.62
CA ALA A 737 14.25 21.03 -15.56
C ALA A 737 13.59 21.48 -16.88
N ALA A 738 14.19 22.43 -17.62
CA ALA A 738 13.75 22.76 -18.97
C ALA A 738 14.16 21.67 -19.97
N ASP A 739 15.34 21.08 -19.76
CA ASP A 739 15.81 19.87 -20.44
C ASP A 739 16.62 19.02 -19.45
N ALA A 740 16.71 17.72 -19.72
CA ALA A 740 17.41 16.80 -18.82
C ALA A 740 18.94 16.87 -18.94
N ALA A 741 19.48 17.48 -19.99
CA ALA A 741 20.89 17.38 -20.32
C ALA A 741 21.78 18.24 -19.42
N LEU A 742 23.02 17.79 -19.27
CA LEU A 742 24.11 18.62 -18.76
C LEU A 742 24.82 19.27 -19.94
N HIS A 743 25.14 20.56 -19.85
CA HIS A 743 25.82 21.28 -20.93
C HIS A 743 27.23 21.68 -20.48
N PHE A 744 28.25 21.28 -21.24
CA PHE A 744 29.65 21.59 -20.93
C PHE A 744 30.50 21.78 -22.19
N ARG A 745 31.68 22.39 -22.04
CA ARG A 745 32.70 22.45 -23.10
C ARG A 745 33.48 21.15 -23.14
N GLY A 746 33.64 20.57 -24.33
CA GLY A 746 34.27 19.27 -24.46
C GLY A 746 34.60 18.85 -25.89
N VAL A 747 35.07 17.62 -26.03
CA VAL A 747 35.37 16.96 -27.31
C VAL A 747 34.57 15.66 -27.45
N GLU A 748 34.07 15.39 -28.65
CA GLU A 748 33.26 14.18 -28.94
C GLU A 748 34.10 12.94 -29.29
N ALA A 749 35.38 13.13 -29.63
CA ALA A 749 36.31 12.06 -29.96
C ALA A 749 37.75 12.47 -29.66
N ALA A 750 38.66 11.49 -29.66
CA ALA A 750 40.09 11.73 -29.47
C ALA A 750 40.63 12.68 -30.55
N GLY A 751 41.19 13.82 -30.12
CA GLY A 751 41.73 14.84 -31.03
C GLY A 751 40.69 15.71 -31.76
N GLY A 752 39.40 15.61 -31.40
CA GLY A 752 38.35 16.46 -31.97
C GLY A 752 38.42 17.93 -31.51
N GLU A 753 37.72 18.81 -32.21
CA GLU A 753 37.58 20.23 -31.84
C GLU A 753 36.71 20.39 -30.59
N GLU A 754 36.97 21.46 -29.83
CA GLU A 754 36.18 21.76 -28.64
C GLU A 754 34.83 22.40 -29.02
N VAL A 755 33.74 21.77 -28.59
CA VAL A 755 32.37 22.19 -28.86
C VAL A 755 31.54 22.25 -27.57
N TRP A 756 30.34 22.81 -27.67
CA TRP A 756 29.35 22.68 -26.61
C TRP A 756 28.71 21.31 -26.72
N ILE A 757 28.75 20.56 -25.61
CA ILE A 757 28.22 19.21 -25.53
C ILE A 757 26.99 19.26 -24.63
N ALA A 758 25.85 18.86 -25.18
CA ALA A 758 24.66 18.54 -24.41
C ALA A 758 24.71 17.04 -24.09
N ALA A 759 25.18 16.71 -22.89
CA ALA A 759 25.33 15.34 -22.43
C ALA A 759 23.96 14.65 -22.32
N ASP A 760 23.79 13.66 -23.19
CA ASP A 760 22.85 12.58 -23.07
C ASP A 760 23.63 11.26 -23.19
N ALA A 761 23.02 10.14 -22.83
CA ALA A 761 23.70 8.86 -22.92
C ALA A 761 23.93 8.46 -24.40
N PRO A 762 25.10 7.91 -24.75
CA PRO A 762 25.43 7.55 -26.13
C PRO A 762 24.43 6.56 -26.74
N PRO A 763 23.96 6.78 -27.99
CA PRO A 763 23.12 5.82 -28.70
C PRO A 763 23.87 4.48 -28.87
N GLY A 764 23.33 3.41 -28.26
CA GLY A 764 23.89 2.05 -28.37
C GLY A 764 24.55 1.50 -27.10
N HIS A 765 24.73 2.31 -26.04
CA HIS A 765 25.17 1.78 -24.74
C HIS A 765 24.01 1.00 -24.06
N PRO A 766 24.22 -0.17 -23.43
CA PRO A 766 23.14 -0.98 -22.84
C PRO A 766 22.24 -0.24 -21.84
N HIS A 767 22.78 0.84 -21.23
CA HIS A 767 22.12 1.68 -20.23
C HIS A 767 21.81 3.10 -20.72
N TRP A 768 21.73 3.32 -22.03
CA TRP A 768 21.53 4.66 -22.61
C TRP A 768 20.26 5.38 -22.11
N ASN A 769 19.28 4.66 -21.56
CA ASN A 769 18.08 5.27 -20.99
C ASN A 769 18.18 5.63 -19.50
N GLN A 770 19.32 5.37 -18.84
CA GLN A 770 19.50 5.55 -17.38
C GLN A 770 20.41 6.73 -16.99
N GLY A 771 21.31 7.18 -17.88
CA GLY A 771 22.29 8.23 -17.59
C GLY A 771 23.75 7.77 -17.72
N GLY A 772 24.72 8.53 -17.23
CA GLY A 772 26.12 8.10 -17.06
C GLY A 772 27.09 9.23 -16.69
N THR A 773 28.37 8.86 -16.54
CA THR A 773 29.44 9.74 -16.04
C THR A 773 30.41 10.15 -17.17
N TYR A 774 30.87 11.40 -17.14
CA TYR A 774 31.76 12.01 -18.13
C TYR A 774 33.03 12.51 -17.43
N HIS A 775 34.19 12.12 -17.96
CA HIS A 775 35.50 12.50 -17.43
C HIS A 775 36.15 13.64 -18.21
N HIS A 776 37.17 14.24 -17.60
CA HIS A 776 37.97 15.26 -18.25
C HIS A 776 38.73 14.67 -19.45
N ARG A 777 39.03 15.47 -20.48
CA ARG A 777 39.79 15.02 -21.67
C ARG A 777 41.09 14.32 -21.28
N ASP A 778 41.78 14.88 -20.30
CA ASP A 778 43.10 14.42 -19.85
C ASP A 778 43.02 13.39 -18.70
N ALA A 779 41.82 12.92 -18.33
CA ALA A 779 41.65 11.90 -17.30
C ALA A 779 42.10 10.52 -17.78
N ALA A 780 42.80 9.81 -16.89
CA ALA A 780 43.14 8.40 -17.07
C ALA A 780 41.91 7.52 -16.81
N ALA A 781 41.84 6.37 -17.49
CA ALA A 781 40.84 5.36 -17.19
C ALA A 781 41.02 4.87 -15.75
N LEU A 782 39.91 4.71 -15.01
CA LEU A 782 39.93 4.05 -13.72
C LEU A 782 39.89 2.55 -13.92
N ASP A 783 40.80 1.85 -13.25
CA ASP A 783 40.88 0.41 -13.29
C ASP A 783 40.09 -0.15 -12.10
N TYR A 784 39.00 -0.90 -12.36
CA TYR A 784 38.18 -1.55 -11.33
C TYR A 784 38.24 -3.09 -11.42
N ASP A 785 38.01 -3.77 -10.32
CA ASP A 785 37.83 -5.23 -10.34
C ASP A 785 36.53 -5.62 -11.05
N PRO A 786 36.52 -6.73 -11.83
CA PRO A 786 35.39 -7.13 -12.64
C PRO A 786 34.14 -7.58 -11.84
N ASP A 787 34.28 -7.77 -10.53
CA ASP A 787 33.24 -8.19 -9.58
C ASP A 787 32.66 -7.03 -8.75
N LEU A 788 32.84 -5.78 -9.21
CA LEU A 788 32.26 -4.59 -8.59
C LEU A 788 30.73 -4.75 -8.39
N ARG A 789 30.27 -4.70 -7.14
CA ARG A 789 28.84 -4.82 -6.78
C ARG A 789 27.99 -3.58 -7.08
N PHE A 790 28.56 -2.51 -7.63
CA PHE A 790 27.86 -1.24 -7.85
C PHE A 790 28.34 -0.53 -9.14
N ASN A 791 27.75 -0.94 -10.27
CA ASN A 791 28.16 -0.54 -11.62
C ASN A 791 27.60 0.82 -12.10
N LEU A 792 26.50 1.29 -11.52
CA LEU A 792 25.74 2.43 -12.04
C LEU A 792 26.48 3.78 -11.91
N ASN A 793 27.23 3.99 -10.83
CA ASN A 793 27.94 5.25 -10.51
C ASN A 793 29.47 5.11 -10.60
N SER A 794 29.96 4.11 -11.34
CA SER A 794 31.39 3.85 -11.51
C SER A 794 31.82 3.83 -12.98
N TRP A 795 30.88 3.65 -13.91
CA TRP A 795 31.13 3.65 -15.35
C TRP A 795 31.15 5.06 -15.93
N SER A 796 32.25 5.40 -16.60
CA SER A 796 32.37 6.63 -17.36
C SER A 796 32.42 6.33 -18.86
N TYR A 797 31.77 7.18 -19.65
CA TYR A 797 31.83 7.08 -21.10
C TYR A 797 33.23 7.44 -21.59
N ASP A 798 33.76 6.70 -22.57
CA ASP A 798 35.05 7.04 -23.17
C ASP A 798 35.02 8.45 -23.78
N TYR A 799 33.92 8.75 -24.50
CA TYR A 799 33.56 10.06 -25.03
C TYR A 799 32.04 10.27 -24.95
N PRO A 800 31.54 11.52 -24.87
CA PRO A 800 32.29 12.78 -24.88
C PRO A 800 33.10 13.06 -23.60
N ARG A 801 34.15 13.87 -23.71
CA ARG A 801 34.99 14.30 -22.57
C ARG A 801 34.96 15.82 -22.41
N PHE A 802 34.83 16.31 -21.18
CA PHE A 802 34.82 17.76 -20.94
C PHE A 802 36.26 18.32 -20.89
N THR A 803 36.43 19.58 -21.27
CA THR A 803 37.72 20.29 -21.28
C THR A 803 37.85 21.36 -20.22
N LEU A 804 36.72 21.82 -19.67
CA LEU A 804 36.66 22.77 -18.56
C LEU A 804 35.85 22.16 -17.41
N PRO A 805 36.30 22.31 -16.15
CA PRO A 805 35.63 21.74 -14.97
C PRO A 805 34.40 22.55 -14.55
N PHE A 806 33.46 22.74 -15.47
CA PHE A 806 32.12 23.25 -15.17
C PHE A 806 31.06 22.62 -16.08
N TYR A 807 29.83 22.60 -15.60
CA TYR A 807 28.65 22.35 -16.43
C TYR A 807 27.52 23.29 -16.03
N TYR A 808 26.56 23.46 -16.93
CA TYR A 808 25.29 24.09 -16.59
C TYR A 808 24.11 23.22 -17.01
N GLY A 809 23.00 23.38 -16.31
CA GLY A 809 21.71 22.81 -16.65
C GLY A 809 20.66 23.91 -16.76
N ARG A 810 19.65 23.69 -17.61
CA ARG A 810 18.53 24.62 -17.78
C ARG A 810 17.35 24.14 -16.97
N ALA A 811 16.85 24.99 -16.08
CA ALA A 811 15.69 24.72 -15.25
C ALA A 811 14.45 25.47 -15.77
N ALA A 812 13.26 25.09 -15.31
CA ALA A 812 12.05 25.85 -15.58
C ALA A 812 12.17 27.32 -15.10
N ARG A 813 11.21 28.17 -15.52
CA ARG A 813 11.17 29.61 -15.22
C ARG A 813 12.41 30.38 -15.68
N ASP A 814 13.02 29.91 -16.78
CA ASP A 814 14.23 30.48 -17.36
C ASP A 814 15.39 30.58 -16.36
N MET A 815 15.48 29.64 -15.41
CA MET A 815 16.59 29.58 -14.47
C MET A 815 17.69 28.65 -14.99
N THR A 816 18.92 28.87 -14.53
CA THR A 816 20.05 27.99 -14.79
C THR A 816 20.82 27.68 -13.53
N LEU A 817 21.21 26.41 -13.41
CA LEU A 817 22.19 25.95 -12.44
C LEU A 817 23.53 25.85 -13.14
N ILE A 818 24.55 26.52 -12.61
CA ILE A 818 25.94 26.36 -13.07
C ILE A 818 26.74 25.79 -11.90
N LEU A 819 27.48 24.71 -12.15
CA LEU A 819 28.40 24.13 -11.17
C LEU A 819 29.83 24.19 -11.73
N MET A 820 30.71 24.84 -10.96
CA MET A 820 32.09 25.13 -11.33
C MET A 820 33.02 24.56 -10.28
N PHE A 821 34.11 23.92 -10.68
CA PHE A 821 34.99 23.18 -9.76
C PHE A 821 36.45 23.64 -9.84
N ASP A 822 37.11 23.64 -8.68
CA ASP A 822 38.54 23.75 -8.51
C ASP A 822 39.05 22.56 -7.67
N ARG A 823 40.09 21.91 -8.18
CA ARG A 823 40.77 20.81 -7.49
C ARG A 823 41.63 21.40 -6.38
N ALA A 824 41.03 21.63 -5.21
CA ALA A 824 41.61 22.49 -4.20
C ALA A 824 42.89 21.92 -3.53
N TRP A 825 43.11 20.60 -3.49
CA TRP A 825 44.22 20.00 -2.71
C TRP A 825 45.10 18.95 -3.41
N SER A 826 44.75 18.46 -4.60
CA SER A 826 45.54 17.47 -5.34
C SER A 826 45.47 17.72 -6.84
N VAL A 827 46.61 17.57 -7.52
CA VAL A 827 46.68 17.59 -9.00
C VAL A 827 46.33 16.24 -9.63
N ARG A 828 46.36 15.17 -8.84
CA ARG A 828 46.08 13.79 -9.28
C ARG A 828 44.60 13.44 -9.22
N ASP A 829 43.85 14.15 -8.38
CA ASP A 829 42.44 13.85 -8.16
C ASP A 829 41.60 14.42 -9.30
N GLU A 830 40.45 13.82 -9.54
CA GLU A 830 39.63 14.12 -10.71
C GLU A 830 38.21 14.53 -10.28
N ILE A 831 37.61 15.45 -11.04
CA ILE A 831 36.17 15.73 -10.99
C ILE A 831 35.53 15.07 -12.20
N ARG A 832 34.37 14.43 -12.03
CA ARG A 832 33.55 13.91 -13.13
C ARG A 832 32.14 14.45 -13.05
N PHE A 833 31.48 14.57 -14.19
CA PHE A 833 30.09 14.99 -14.25
C PHE A 833 29.20 13.77 -14.45
N SER A 834 28.09 13.68 -13.74
CA SER A 834 27.22 12.51 -13.77
C SER A 834 25.79 12.96 -14.02
N LEU A 835 25.16 12.43 -15.08
CA LEU A 835 23.76 12.68 -15.38
C LEU A 835 22.96 11.41 -15.17
N PHE A 836 21.91 11.45 -14.36
CA PHE A 836 20.98 10.32 -14.24
C PHE A 836 19.50 10.68 -14.44
N LYS A 837 18.74 9.73 -15.01
CA LYS A 837 17.38 9.96 -15.55
C LYS A 837 16.28 9.17 -14.84
N PHE A 838 16.45 8.84 -13.56
CA PHE A 838 15.57 7.91 -12.84
C PHE A 838 14.14 8.44 -12.56
N LYS A 839 13.90 9.77 -12.57
CA LYS A 839 12.63 10.40 -12.16
C LYS A 839 11.81 11.08 -13.29
N LEU A 840 12.08 10.78 -14.56
CA LEU A 840 11.48 11.51 -15.72
C LEU A 840 9.97 11.26 -16.00
N LYS A 841 9.26 10.45 -15.20
CA LYS A 841 7.90 9.94 -15.57
C LYS A 841 6.77 10.97 -15.53
N ARG A 842 6.98 12.15 -14.94
CA ARG A 842 5.94 13.19 -14.77
C ARG A 842 6.40 14.57 -15.23
N PHE A 843 7.66 14.92 -14.97
CA PHE A 843 8.40 16.10 -15.44
C PHE A 843 9.89 15.72 -15.60
N PRO A 844 10.68 16.43 -16.44
CA PRO A 844 12.12 16.19 -16.54
C PRO A 844 12.84 16.57 -15.23
N ARG A 845 12.97 15.60 -14.32
CA ARG A 845 13.68 15.73 -13.05
C ARG A 845 14.94 14.87 -13.06
N PRO A 846 16.03 15.35 -13.70
CA PRO A 846 17.31 14.63 -13.73
C PRO A 846 18.05 14.77 -12.39
N ALA A 847 19.03 13.91 -12.19
CA ALA A 847 20.08 14.12 -11.20
C ALA A 847 21.31 14.69 -11.94
N TRP A 848 21.68 15.93 -11.62
CA TRP A 848 22.82 16.64 -12.19
C TRP A 848 24.02 16.55 -11.26
N ASP A 849 24.47 15.32 -11.08
CA ASP A 849 25.44 14.86 -10.09
C ASP A 849 26.88 15.12 -10.52
N PHE A 850 27.80 14.92 -9.59
CA PHE A 850 29.24 14.91 -9.89
C PHE A 850 29.99 13.97 -8.94
N GLU A 851 31.19 13.56 -9.35
CA GLU A 851 32.05 12.68 -8.58
C GLU A 851 33.40 13.35 -8.33
N TYR A 852 33.94 13.16 -7.14
CA TYR A 852 35.32 13.46 -6.81
C TYR A 852 36.09 12.14 -6.67
N VAL A 853 37.10 11.95 -7.51
CA VAL A 853 37.83 10.70 -7.65
C VAL A 853 39.24 10.87 -7.09
N VAL A 854 39.59 9.98 -6.15
CA VAL A 854 40.94 9.80 -5.64
C VAL A 854 41.50 8.53 -6.25
N HIS A 855 42.51 8.65 -7.12
CA HIS A 855 43.12 7.51 -7.81
C HIS A 855 43.90 6.58 -6.87
N LYS A 856 44.44 7.13 -5.77
CA LYS A 856 45.18 6.38 -4.75
C LYS A 856 44.97 7.01 -3.38
N VAL A 857 44.22 6.31 -2.55
CA VAL A 857 43.94 6.67 -1.16
C VAL A 857 45.16 6.36 -0.31
N GLU A 858 45.64 7.38 0.39
CA GLU A 858 46.70 7.32 1.38
C GLU A 858 46.11 7.61 2.75
N GLN A 859 46.59 6.90 3.76
CA GLN A 859 46.11 7.06 5.12
C GLN A 859 46.50 8.43 5.66
N ASP A 860 45.56 9.10 6.32
CA ASP A 860 45.69 10.42 6.94
C ASP A 860 45.98 11.61 5.98
N GLN A 861 46.08 11.35 4.68
CA GLN A 861 46.14 12.38 3.64
C GLN A 861 44.80 13.13 3.54
N GLU A 862 44.87 14.45 3.39
CA GLU A 862 43.69 15.30 3.18
C GLU A 862 43.38 15.42 1.68
N TYR A 863 42.11 15.24 1.33
CA TYR A 863 41.57 15.33 -0.02
C TYR A 863 40.33 16.23 -0.06
N GLY A 864 39.96 16.73 -1.24
CA GLY A 864 38.70 17.44 -1.45
C GLY A 864 38.66 18.33 -2.70
N PHE A 865 37.55 19.05 -2.86
CA PHE A 865 37.40 20.11 -3.86
C PHE A 865 36.77 21.39 -3.30
N ARG A 866 36.92 22.47 -4.07
CA ARG A 866 36.08 23.66 -3.95
C ARG A 866 35.18 23.74 -5.17
N ALA A 867 33.93 24.10 -4.97
CA ALA A 867 33.00 24.34 -6.04
C ALA A 867 32.20 25.61 -5.78
N ARG A 868 31.69 26.21 -6.86
CA ARG A 868 30.72 27.29 -6.80
C ARG A 868 29.50 26.91 -7.61
N LEU A 869 28.36 26.94 -6.94
CA LEU A 869 27.04 26.84 -7.56
C LEU A 869 26.53 28.25 -7.86
N VAL A 870 25.98 28.44 -9.04
CA VAL A 870 25.29 29.66 -9.47
C VAL A 870 23.82 29.33 -9.69
N TRP A 871 22.91 30.10 -9.10
CA TRP A 871 21.46 29.96 -9.31
C TRP A 871 20.84 31.29 -9.75
N LYS A 872 20.78 31.49 -11.07
CA LYS A 872 20.36 32.76 -11.69
C LYS A 872 19.47 32.51 -12.91
N ARG A 873 18.88 33.58 -13.45
CA ARG A 873 18.20 33.54 -14.74
C ARG A 873 19.20 33.17 -15.85
N PHE A 874 18.79 32.26 -16.73
CA PHE A 874 19.53 31.86 -17.92
C PHE A 874 19.53 32.99 -18.96
N VAL A 875 20.72 33.34 -19.46
CA VAL A 875 20.89 34.33 -20.54
C VAL A 875 21.38 33.65 -21.81
N SER A 876 22.54 32.99 -21.76
CA SER A 876 23.11 32.25 -22.88
C SER A 876 24.17 31.23 -22.41
N PRO A 877 24.56 30.25 -23.25
CA PRO A 877 25.70 29.37 -22.94
C PRO A 877 27.00 30.15 -22.72
N GLN A 878 27.21 31.25 -23.46
CA GLN A 878 28.39 32.10 -23.31
C GLN A 878 28.41 32.80 -21.94
N ASP A 879 27.26 33.29 -21.46
CA ASP A 879 27.13 33.87 -20.11
C ASP A 879 27.52 32.85 -19.03
N CYS A 880 27.18 31.57 -19.21
CA CYS A 880 27.58 30.51 -18.28
C CYS A 880 29.11 30.27 -18.31
N LEU A 881 29.72 30.35 -19.49
CA LEU A 881 31.17 30.24 -19.65
C LEU A 881 31.91 31.46 -19.06
N ASP A 882 31.33 32.64 -19.18
CA ASP A 882 31.88 33.88 -18.64
C ASP A 882 31.86 33.87 -17.10
N GLU A 883 30.80 33.33 -16.46
CA GLU A 883 30.76 33.09 -15.00
C GLU A 883 31.93 32.20 -14.55
N TYR A 884 32.19 31.11 -15.29
CA TYR A 884 33.34 30.24 -15.02
C TYR A 884 34.67 30.99 -15.18
N GLY A 885 34.85 31.75 -16.26
CA GLY A 885 36.07 32.53 -16.50
C GLY A 885 36.35 33.55 -15.40
N GLN A 886 35.31 34.25 -14.93
CA GLN A 886 35.41 35.23 -13.83
C GLN A 886 35.78 34.56 -12.51
N TRP A 887 35.12 33.45 -12.18
CA TRP A 887 35.42 32.71 -10.96
C TRP A 887 36.84 32.11 -10.99
N ALA A 888 37.21 31.47 -12.09
CA ALA A 888 38.53 30.87 -12.27
C ALA A 888 39.67 31.90 -12.17
N ALA A 889 39.49 33.11 -12.74
CA ALA A 889 40.47 34.18 -12.64
C ALA A 889 40.63 34.72 -11.20
N ALA A 890 39.61 34.59 -10.36
CA ALA A 890 39.64 35.01 -8.96
C ALA A 890 40.27 33.98 -8.02
N LEU A 891 40.50 32.75 -8.47
CA LEU A 891 41.16 31.72 -7.67
C LEU A 891 42.65 32.04 -7.52
N THR A 892 43.06 32.37 -6.29
CA THR A 892 44.48 32.48 -5.93
C THR A 892 45.03 31.07 -5.77
N HIS A 893 45.69 30.54 -6.81
CA HIS A 893 46.44 29.29 -6.67
C HIS A 893 47.70 29.56 -5.82
N PRO A 894 47.85 29.01 -4.61
CA PRO A 894 49.18 28.91 -4.01
C PRO A 894 50.05 28.14 -5.00
N THR A 895 51.25 28.66 -5.30
CA THR A 895 52.25 28.02 -6.17
C THR A 895 52.31 26.51 -5.91
N ARG A 896 51.67 25.73 -6.78
CA ARG A 896 51.69 24.27 -6.71
C ARG A 896 53.12 23.84 -7.07
N PRO A 897 53.84 23.08 -6.22
CA PRO A 897 55.13 22.54 -6.62
C PRO A 897 54.92 21.67 -7.86
N GLN A 898 55.56 22.04 -8.97
CA GLN A 898 55.78 21.12 -10.08
C GLN A 898 56.64 19.99 -9.54
N GLN A 899 56.09 18.77 -9.48
CA GLN A 899 56.90 17.56 -9.37
C GLN A 899 56.44 16.57 -10.42
N GLU A 900 57.47 16.05 -11.09
CA GLU A 900 57.55 15.19 -12.29
C GLU A 900 56.71 13.91 -12.26
#